data_AF-A0A836EAP3-F1
#
_entry.id   AF-A0A836EAP3-F1
#
_cell.length_a   1.000
_cell.length_b   1.000
_cell.length_c   1.000
_cell.angle_alpha   90.00
_cell.angle_beta   90.00
_cell.angle_gamma   90.00
#
_symmetry.space_group_name_H-M   'P 1'
#
loop_
_entity.id
_entity.type
_entity.pdbx_description
1 polymer ?
#
loop_
_entity_poly.entity_id
_entity_poly.type
_entity_poly.pdbx_seq_one_letter_code
_entity_poly.pdbx_strand_id
1 'polypeptide(L)'
;CSSTKGHLSTTSSTKGDLKKKIKKNTRKKSREESEDSTFDIEKTRQMSTESNDFTDNSQQNIGDSRSSLKNSEKDSNSITSRMEYFMHKYQVFDSEKLRKKARKMAIRIMRQIGYAAMVEEPERFATKHASSAPYHLFFTRVENSEETYNQQFSITFSEILDRSLGEIVNSLHLTFTVDVGWLYLQYLLAGQRTDMTILYKYRICPCHEELSKNITIIKIVGQLDQYSSHHANIMILQYSNGIRVVVSTAALYSDDWKNRTQGLWISPHLPYLPESAKPSDGESPTGFKKDLERYLMEKLLVNQLDGTIEIPEVLHFACNDRSQLLDQLKVLQIVLRRERNKNKDNQLSGIDNSSFKAQSSSTTNVSSTKEDLKDKVERHKKATVQRRQDKLEQMDAEARALSRALIEEERENHTETIKAKKRSMEASEVGSSVTKKMKQMSIEGSNCTKDSQQNISDSQSSSRSNEQSTSSGTSIMDMYQLCDSEKSRKEVRKKAIQMMRHSGYTVSVVEPGEFAIKYAFSAPYHLFFTRIENSKETYNQQFSITFPEILDRSLGEIVNSLHLNFMVDVGWLCLQYLLAGQCTDMMILYGDRVDREKLNKNITMIEVDMPTKFGCHHTKIMILQYKDDGIRVVVSTANLYSDDWENRTQGLWISPHLPRLPESANPSDGESPTGFKKDLERYFNKYRHPALTQWICAIRRANFSDVNVFLVASIPGTHKDNEADSWGYKKLAHVLSRYATLPPDAPQWPIVAQSSSIGSLGPNFESWLSKDIIPCMSRETTKGLKSHPHFQFIYPSIENYKQSFDCRNLSCCLPYSAKVHSKQQWIESYLYQWKSKRTGRDRAMPHIKSYTRISPDFKSISWFVLTSANLSKAAWGVQRNNHYIMSYEAGVIFIPKLITGTTTFPIEDEEDPAVPVFPIPYDLPLCRYESSDSPFVCEFLTSL
;
A
#
# COMPACT_ATOMS: atom_id res chain seq x y z
N CYS A 1 -21.01 -45.82 -42.61
CA CYS A 1 -22.44 -45.58 -42.95
C CYS A 1 -23.24 -45.54 -41.64
N SER A 2 -24.29 -44.74 -41.49
CA SER A 2 -24.95 -43.79 -42.41
C SER A 2 -25.72 -42.71 -41.62
N SER A 3 -26.06 -41.59 -42.25
CA SER A 3 -26.62 -40.39 -41.63
C SER A 3 -28.02 -40.00 -42.15
N THR A 4 -28.94 -39.66 -41.24
CA THR A 4 -30.25 -38.98 -41.46
C THR A 4 -30.71 -38.44 -40.09
N LYS A 5 -31.18 -37.20 -39.85
CA LYS A 5 -31.61 -36.02 -40.63
C LYS A 5 -33.00 -36.09 -41.29
N GLY A 6 -33.88 -35.14 -40.91
CA GLY A 6 -35.23 -34.85 -41.48
C GLY A 6 -36.42 -35.45 -40.70
N HIS A 7 -37.65 -34.92 -40.75
CA HIS A 7 -38.12 -33.55 -41.09
C HIS A 7 -39.61 -33.32 -40.70
N LEU A 8 -39.98 -32.07 -40.38
CA LEU A 8 -41.28 -31.37 -40.55
C LEU A 8 -42.68 -32.02 -40.24
N SER A 9 -43.39 -31.38 -39.29
CA SER A 9 -44.70 -30.66 -39.45
C SER A 9 -46.11 -31.30 -39.28
N THR A 10 -47.09 -30.40 -39.03
CA THR A 10 -48.57 -30.46 -39.20
C THR A 10 -49.54 -31.09 -38.14
N THR A 11 -49.97 -30.25 -37.19
CA THR A 11 -51.37 -29.89 -36.82
C THR A 11 -52.52 -30.91 -36.67
N SER A 12 -53.09 -30.99 -35.45
CA SER A 12 -54.50 -31.34 -35.10
C SER A 12 -54.77 -30.98 -33.60
N SER A 13 -55.98 -30.77 -33.04
CA SER A 13 -57.33 -30.44 -33.58
C SER A 13 -58.32 -29.98 -32.47
N THR A 14 -59.15 -28.96 -32.75
CA THR A 14 -60.57 -28.72 -32.29
C THR A 14 -61.05 -28.73 -30.81
N LYS A 15 -61.70 -27.62 -30.40
CA LYS A 15 -62.96 -27.47 -29.59
C LYS A 15 -62.98 -27.98 -28.12
N GLY A 16 -63.78 -27.41 -27.18
CA GLY A 16 -64.63 -26.21 -27.26
C GLY A 16 -65.46 -25.90 -25.99
N ASP A 17 -66.21 -24.78 -26.09
CA ASP A 17 -67.39 -24.32 -25.33
C ASP A 17 -67.27 -23.70 -23.90
N LEU A 18 -68.21 -22.88 -23.35
CA LEU A 18 -69.19 -21.88 -23.90
C LEU A 18 -70.06 -21.25 -22.77
N LYS A 19 -70.17 -19.90 -22.64
CA LYS A 19 -71.39 -19.16 -22.14
C LYS A 19 -71.30 -17.60 -22.08
N LYS A 20 -72.23 -16.95 -22.80
CA LYS A 20 -73.16 -15.82 -22.44
C LYS A 20 -72.80 -14.73 -21.37
N LYS A 21 -73.26 -13.46 -21.44
CA LYS A 21 -73.75 -12.52 -22.51
C LYS A 21 -74.17 -11.15 -21.89
N ILE A 22 -74.33 -10.10 -22.72
CA ILE A 22 -75.17 -8.86 -22.51
C ILE A 22 -74.63 -7.83 -21.48
N LYS A 23 -74.53 -6.50 -21.70
CA LYS A 23 -74.74 -5.52 -22.82
C LYS A 23 -73.72 -4.34 -22.60
N LYS A 24 -73.70 -3.11 -23.15
CA LYS A 24 -74.61 -2.24 -23.95
C LYS A 24 -73.78 -1.15 -24.73
N ASN A 25 -74.29 -0.70 -25.88
CA ASN A 25 -74.30 0.65 -26.54
C ASN A 25 -73.31 1.79 -26.14
N THR A 26 -72.83 2.69 -27.03
CA THR A 26 -73.06 2.91 -28.50
C THR A 26 -72.08 3.91 -29.16
N ARG A 27 -71.86 3.74 -30.49
CA ARG A 27 -71.57 4.76 -31.56
C ARG A 27 -70.20 5.51 -31.51
N LYS A 28 -69.38 5.43 -32.58
CA LYS A 28 -69.34 6.26 -33.84
C LYS A 28 -68.82 7.70 -33.57
N LYS A 29 -67.95 8.32 -34.39
CA LYS A 29 -67.54 8.08 -35.80
C LYS A 29 -66.27 8.92 -36.15
N SER A 30 -65.40 8.45 -37.08
CA SER A 30 -64.56 9.24 -38.04
C SER A 30 -63.54 10.28 -37.52
N ARG A 31 -62.42 10.64 -38.20
CA ARG A 31 -61.99 10.40 -39.60
C ARG A 31 -60.47 10.63 -39.81
N GLU A 32 -59.92 10.10 -40.92
CA GLU A 32 -58.83 10.63 -41.82
C GLU A 32 -57.60 11.34 -41.19
N GLU A 33 -56.35 10.87 -41.37
CA GLU A 33 -55.45 11.03 -42.56
C GLU A 33 -54.77 12.43 -42.62
N SER A 34 -53.51 12.63 -43.03
CA SER A 34 -52.49 11.79 -43.73
C SER A 34 -51.03 12.24 -43.42
N GLU A 35 -50.04 11.46 -43.87
CA GLU A 35 -48.82 11.77 -44.68
C GLU A 35 -48.33 13.25 -44.80
N ASP A 36 -47.04 13.63 -45.01
CA ASP A 36 -45.83 12.86 -45.41
C ASP A 36 -44.48 13.60 -45.10
N SER A 37 -43.35 12.94 -45.41
CA SER A 37 -42.10 13.44 -46.04
C SER A 37 -41.28 14.63 -45.47
N THR A 38 -40.13 14.30 -44.84
CA THR A 38 -38.72 14.67 -45.18
C THR A 38 -38.23 16.11 -45.55
N PHE A 39 -36.92 16.30 -45.37
CA PHE A 39 -36.01 17.41 -45.81
C PHE A 39 -36.03 18.74 -45.01
N ASP A 40 -34.96 19.57 -44.97
CA ASP A 40 -33.51 19.29 -44.77
C ASP A 40 -32.71 20.61 -44.55
N ILE A 41 -31.42 20.49 -44.19
CA ILE A 41 -30.26 21.36 -44.59
C ILE A 41 -30.31 22.92 -44.40
N GLU A 42 -29.36 23.42 -43.56
CA GLU A 42 -28.61 24.71 -43.67
C GLU A 42 -29.33 26.09 -43.46
N LYS A 43 -28.67 27.24 -43.12
CA LYS A 43 -27.26 27.60 -42.75
C LYS A 43 -27.13 28.98 -42.02
N THR A 44 -25.95 29.18 -41.39
CA THR A 44 -25.18 30.45 -41.17
C THR A 44 -25.61 31.59 -40.20
N ARG A 45 -24.59 32.03 -39.43
CA ARG A 45 -24.23 33.42 -38.99
C ARG A 45 -25.11 34.15 -37.95
N GLN A 46 -24.62 35.17 -37.20
CA GLN A 46 -23.30 35.41 -36.54
C GLN A 46 -23.36 36.70 -35.69
N MET A 47 -23.13 36.63 -34.35
CA MET A 47 -22.89 37.77 -33.43
C MET A 47 -24.02 38.86 -33.34
N SER A 48 -24.11 39.74 -32.33
CA SER A 48 -23.19 40.12 -31.25
C SER A 48 -23.92 40.57 -29.96
N THR A 49 -23.14 40.85 -28.90
CA THR A 49 -23.40 41.82 -27.79
C THR A 49 -24.64 41.65 -26.87
N GLU A 50 -24.35 41.25 -25.63
CA GLU A 50 -24.61 41.98 -24.35
C GLU A 50 -25.86 42.91 -24.27
N SER A 51 -26.65 42.90 -23.20
CA SER A 51 -26.21 42.98 -21.79
C SER A 51 -27.17 42.33 -20.77
N ASN A 52 -26.72 42.18 -19.52
CA ASN A 52 -27.55 41.83 -18.36
C ASN A 52 -27.96 43.08 -17.59
N ASP A 53 -29.21 43.11 -17.10
CA ASP A 53 -29.56 43.81 -15.86
C ASP A 53 -30.84 43.20 -15.28
N PHE A 54 -30.85 42.85 -13.99
CA PHE A 54 -32.07 42.47 -13.27
C PHE A 54 -31.91 42.71 -11.76
N THR A 55 -32.77 43.55 -11.22
CA THR A 55 -32.79 43.94 -9.81
C THR A 55 -33.67 43.03 -8.96
N ASP A 56 -33.38 43.02 -7.66
CA ASP A 56 -34.15 42.33 -6.62
C ASP A 56 -35.62 42.77 -6.58
N ASN A 57 -36.52 41.82 -6.34
CA ASN A 57 -37.51 42.01 -5.29
C ASN A 57 -38.11 40.70 -4.76
N SER A 58 -38.70 40.78 -3.57
CA SER A 58 -38.86 39.62 -2.68
C SER A 58 -40.30 39.36 -2.21
N GLN A 59 -40.46 38.21 -1.55
CA GLN A 59 -41.53 37.80 -0.63
C GLN A 59 -42.80 37.09 -1.14
N GLN A 60 -43.00 35.92 -0.51
CA GLN A 60 -44.26 35.31 -0.09
C GLN A 60 -45.30 34.87 -1.15
N ASN A 61 -45.45 33.54 -1.25
CA ASN A 61 -46.60 32.92 -0.58
C ASN A 61 -46.30 31.48 -0.11
N ILE A 62 -47.01 31.03 0.94
CA ILE A 62 -46.88 29.67 1.48
C ILE A 62 -48.20 28.93 1.26
N GLY A 63 -48.18 27.91 0.40
CA GLY A 63 -49.35 27.09 0.07
C GLY A 63 -48.98 25.66 -0.33
N ASP A 64 -49.74 24.71 0.23
CA ASP A 64 -49.89 23.29 -0.11
C ASP A 64 -48.85 22.57 -0.99
N SER A 65 -48.01 21.76 -0.34
CA SER A 65 -47.38 20.57 -0.94
C SER A 65 -47.24 19.42 0.08
N ARG A 66 -48.28 19.18 0.89
CA ARG A 66 -48.30 18.13 1.92
C ARG A 66 -48.63 16.72 1.37
N SER A 67 -48.82 16.60 0.05
CA SER A 67 -49.35 15.42 -0.65
C SER A 67 -48.31 14.60 -1.44
N SER A 68 -47.20 15.19 -1.88
CA SER A 68 -46.16 14.52 -2.68
C SER A 68 -45.27 13.56 -1.88
N LEU A 69 -45.30 13.67 -0.55
CA LEU A 69 -44.34 13.04 0.38
C LEU A 69 -44.62 11.55 0.71
N LYS A 70 -45.31 10.81 -0.19
CA LYS A 70 -45.61 9.37 -0.02
C LYS A 70 -45.26 8.48 -1.22
N ASN A 71 -44.93 9.05 -2.39
CA ASN A 71 -44.77 8.27 -3.63
C ASN A 71 -43.32 8.16 -4.14
N SER A 72 -42.31 8.58 -3.35
CA SER A 72 -40.88 8.48 -3.72
C SER A 72 -40.02 7.69 -2.75
N GLU A 73 -40.62 6.95 -1.81
CA GLU A 73 -39.90 6.26 -0.71
C GLU A 73 -39.49 4.81 -1.03
N LYS A 74 -39.64 4.35 -2.30
CA LYS A 74 -39.35 2.96 -2.69
C LYS A 74 -38.09 2.73 -3.53
N ASP A 75 -37.60 3.74 -4.27
CA ASP A 75 -36.54 3.54 -5.28
C ASP A 75 -35.18 4.18 -4.93
N SER A 76 -34.93 4.50 -3.65
CA SER A 76 -33.62 5.00 -3.18
C SER A 76 -33.21 4.39 -1.84
N ASN A 77 -32.60 3.21 -1.88
CA ASN A 77 -32.10 2.49 -0.69
C ASN A 77 -30.58 2.57 -0.47
N SER A 78 -29.80 3.18 -1.37
CA SER A 78 -28.41 3.54 -1.07
C SER A 78 -28.36 4.73 -0.11
N ILE A 79 -27.32 4.82 0.71
CA ILE A 79 -27.08 5.99 1.56
C ILE A 79 -26.53 7.14 0.71
N THR A 80 -25.66 6.82 -0.25
CA THR A 80 -25.03 7.74 -1.21
C THR A 80 -26.06 8.60 -1.95
N SER A 81 -27.04 7.99 -2.61
CA SER A 81 -28.05 8.71 -3.40
C SER A 81 -29.02 9.55 -2.55
N ARG A 82 -29.07 9.30 -1.24
CA ARG A 82 -29.74 10.20 -0.30
C ARG A 82 -28.85 11.40 0.05
N MET A 83 -27.56 11.17 0.29
CA MET A 83 -26.58 12.21 0.59
C MET A 83 -26.45 13.21 -0.56
N GLU A 84 -26.28 12.72 -1.80
CA GLU A 84 -26.23 13.51 -3.04
C GLU A 84 -27.48 14.37 -3.21
N TYR A 85 -28.66 13.75 -3.07
CA TYR A 85 -29.95 14.46 -3.12
C TYR A 85 -30.04 15.60 -2.10
N PHE A 86 -29.46 15.46 -0.91
CA PHE A 86 -29.45 16.53 0.09
C PHE A 86 -28.38 17.61 -0.19
N MET A 87 -27.20 17.24 -0.69
CA MET A 87 -26.17 18.18 -1.14
C MET A 87 -26.68 19.11 -2.24
N HIS A 88 -27.50 18.61 -3.16
CA HIS A 88 -28.14 19.44 -4.19
C HIS A 88 -29.41 20.18 -3.74
N LYS A 89 -30.08 19.75 -2.66
CA LYS A 89 -31.38 20.31 -2.25
C LYS A 89 -31.33 21.30 -1.07
N TYR A 90 -30.30 21.25 -0.23
CA TYR A 90 -30.22 22.07 0.98
C TYR A 90 -28.84 22.73 1.11
N GLN A 91 -28.76 24.00 0.67
CA GLN A 91 -27.54 24.82 0.66
C GLN A 91 -27.58 25.94 1.72
N VAL A 92 -28.76 26.50 1.98
CA VAL A 92 -29.00 27.62 2.92
C VAL A 92 -30.08 27.23 3.94
N PHE A 93 -29.97 27.71 5.17
CA PHE A 93 -30.79 27.28 6.31
C PHE A 93 -31.42 28.46 7.08
N ASP A 94 -32.11 29.34 6.35
CA ASP A 94 -32.61 30.63 6.84
C ASP A 94 -33.54 30.50 8.07
N SER A 95 -34.38 29.45 8.09
CA SER A 95 -35.26 29.19 9.24
C SER A 95 -34.65 28.23 10.26
N GLU A 96 -34.89 28.52 11.54
CA GLU A 96 -34.56 27.64 12.67
C GLU A 96 -35.17 26.24 12.51
N LYS A 97 -36.37 26.15 11.91
CA LYS A 97 -37.07 24.92 11.56
C LYS A 97 -36.30 24.08 10.52
N LEU A 98 -35.64 24.72 9.55
CA LEU A 98 -34.74 24.05 8.61
C LEU A 98 -33.45 23.61 9.31
N ARG A 99 -32.82 24.46 10.14
CA ARG A 99 -31.61 24.09 10.91
C ARG A 99 -31.86 22.88 11.82
N LYS A 100 -32.95 22.89 12.60
CA LYS A 100 -33.37 21.75 13.45
C LYS A 100 -33.69 20.47 12.66
N LYS A 101 -34.09 20.57 11.39
CA LYS A 101 -34.29 19.41 10.49
C LYS A 101 -32.96 18.89 9.93
N ALA A 102 -32.11 19.78 9.40
CA ALA A 102 -30.80 19.44 8.83
C ALA A 102 -29.91 18.74 9.87
N ARG A 103 -29.82 19.32 11.09
CA ARG A 103 -29.07 18.76 12.21
C ARG A 103 -29.52 17.35 12.60
N LYS A 104 -30.84 17.12 12.75
CA LYS A 104 -31.39 15.78 13.03
C LYS A 104 -31.10 14.78 11.89
N MET A 105 -31.04 15.24 10.64
CA MET A 105 -30.68 14.40 9.50
C MET A 105 -29.19 14.06 9.48
N ALA A 106 -28.31 15.04 9.72
CA ALA A 106 -26.87 14.82 9.77
C ALA A 106 -26.48 13.79 10.86
N ILE A 107 -27.03 13.92 12.08
CA ILE A 107 -26.85 12.93 13.16
C ILE A 107 -27.27 11.52 12.71
N ARG A 108 -28.38 11.41 11.96
CA ARG A 108 -28.85 10.12 11.44
C ARG A 108 -27.89 9.55 10.39
N ILE A 109 -27.48 10.34 9.40
CA ILE A 109 -26.56 9.91 8.33
C ILE A 109 -25.22 9.48 8.94
N MET A 110 -24.61 10.32 9.78
CA MET A 110 -23.33 10.05 10.43
C MET A 110 -23.33 8.74 11.21
N ARG A 111 -24.39 8.47 12.00
CA ARG A 111 -24.56 7.19 12.70
C ARG A 111 -24.75 5.99 11.77
N GLN A 112 -25.35 6.18 10.59
CA GLN A 112 -25.52 5.09 9.60
C GLN A 112 -24.23 4.76 8.84
N ILE A 113 -23.27 5.69 8.75
CA ILE A 113 -21.97 5.50 8.08
C ILE A 113 -20.78 5.42 9.05
N GLY A 114 -21.02 5.34 10.36
CA GLY A 114 -19.99 5.12 11.39
C GLY A 114 -19.19 6.35 11.83
N TYR A 115 -19.50 7.54 11.31
CA TYR A 115 -18.88 8.80 11.75
C TYR A 115 -19.26 9.16 13.19
N ALA A 116 -18.31 9.77 13.90
CA ALA A 116 -18.50 10.31 15.24
C ALA A 116 -19.53 11.45 15.25
N ALA A 117 -20.71 11.21 15.83
CA ALA A 117 -21.78 12.20 15.95
C ALA A 117 -21.73 12.85 17.34
N MET A 118 -20.64 13.56 17.64
CA MET A 118 -20.52 14.43 18.82
C MET A 118 -21.36 15.71 18.59
N VAL A 119 -22.27 16.02 19.53
CA VAL A 119 -23.36 16.99 19.33
C VAL A 119 -23.54 17.85 20.59
N GLU A 120 -23.06 19.09 20.54
CA GLU A 120 -23.14 20.06 21.63
C GLU A 120 -24.44 20.87 21.64
N GLU A 121 -24.73 21.62 22.70
CA GLU A 121 -25.81 22.61 22.67
C GLU A 121 -25.40 23.82 21.81
N PRO A 122 -26.15 24.17 20.73
CA PRO A 122 -25.79 25.28 19.86
C PRO A 122 -25.79 26.63 20.57
N GLU A 123 -25.20 27.62 19.90
CA GLU A 123 -25.22 29.04 20.25
C GLU A 123 -24.49 29.37 21.58
N ARG A 124 -23.66 28.43 22.09
CA ARG A 124 -22.84 28.61 23.31
C ARG A 124 -21.34 28.75 23.07
N PHE A 125 -20.84 28.53 21.86
CA PHE A 125 -19.38 28.50 21.65
C PHE A 125 -18.71 29.88 21.82
N ALA A 126 -19.40 30.99 21.51
CA ALA A 126 -18.85 32.34 21.67
C ALA A 126 -18.41 32.65 23.11
N THR A 127 -19.14 32.20 24.12
CA THR A 127 -18.75 32.37 25.54
C THR A 127 -17.50 31.56 25.87
N LYS A 128 -17.41 30.32 25.35
CA LYS A 128 -16.25 29.44 25.48
C LYS A 128 -15.02 30.05 24.78
N HIS A 129 -15.20 30.65 23.60
CA HIS A 129 -14.17 31.39 22.85
C HIS A 129 -13.69 32.65 23.56
N ALA A 130 -14.61 33.45 24.14
CA ALA A 130 -14.24 34.60 24.94
C ALA A 130 -13.42 34.18 26.18
N SER A 131 -13.80 33.08 26.84
CA SER A 131 -13.11 32.58 28.04
C SER A 131 -11.69 32.05 27.80
N SER A 132 -11.30 31.78 26.55
CA SER A 132 -9.96 31.29 26.21
C SER A 132 -8.96 32.41 25.83
N ALA A 133 -9.37 33.67 25.95
CA ALA A 133 -8.47 34.82 25.83
C ALA A 133 -7.34 34.77 26.90
N PRO A 134 -6.12 35.25 26.60
CA PRO A 134 -5.67 35.85 25.34
C PRO A 134 -5.26 34.83 24.26
N TYR A 135 -5.18 33.54 24.60
CA TYR A 135 -4.49 32.53 23.78
C TYR A 135 -5.34 31.97 22.64
N HIS A 136 -6.65 31.81 22.86
CA HIS A 136 -7.60 31.16 21.93
C HIS A 136 -7.11 29.81 21.37
N LEU A 137 -6.39 29.07 22.20
CA LEU A 137 -5.93 27.71 21.96
C LEU A 137 -6.98 26.71 22.47
N PHE A 138 -7.21 25.66 21.69
CA PHE A 138 -8.16 24.59 21.98
C PHE A 138 -7.55 23.23 21.61
N PHE A 139 -8.18 22.17 22.10
CA PHE A 139 -7.85 20.79 21.78
C PHE A 139 -9.09 20.03 21.33
N THR A 140 -8.94 19.04 20.46
CA THR A 140 -10.07 18.18 20.06
C THR A 140 -10.58 17.34 21.23
N ARG A 141 -11.91 17.33 21.41
CA ARG A 141 -12.61 16.47 22.34
C ARG A 141 -12.43 14.99 21.98
N VAL A 142 -12.32 14.12 22.98
CA VAL A 142 -12.13 12.68 22.79
C VAL A 142 -13.45 11.98 23.11
N GLU A 143 -14.06 11.34 22.10
CA GLU A 143 -15.41 10.76 22.19
C GLU A 143 -15.56 9.73 23.34
N ASN A 144 -14.46 9.05 23.69
CA ASN A 144 -14.42 8.01 24.72
C ASN A 144 -13.86 8.50 26.08
N SER A 145 -13.90 9.80 26.37
CA SER A 145 -13.46 10.36 27.67
C SER A 145 -14.41 11.46 28.15
N GLU A 146 -15.28 11.11 29.10
CA GLU A 146 -16.21 12.04 29.77
C GLU A 146 -15.47 13.23 30.43
N GLU A 147 -14.25 12.99 30.92
CA GLU A 147 -13.37 14.03 31.47
C GLU A 147 -13.11 15.17 30.47
N THR A 148 -13.09 14.88 29.15
CA THR A 148 -12.89 15.90 28.11
C THR A 148 -14.17 16.64 27.72
N TYR A 149 -15.36 16.20 28.11
CA TYR A 149 -16.62 16.90 27.78
C TYR A 149 -16.76 18.20 28.59
N ASN A 150 -16.28 18.21 29.83
CA ASN A 150 -16.38 19.36 30.74
C ASN A 150 -15.17 20.30 30.71
N GLN A 151 -14.17 20.04 29.86
CA GLN A 151 -12.94 20.86 29.79
C GLN A 151 -13.15 22.14 28.97
N GLN A 152 -12.78 23.28 29.56
CA GLN A 152 -12.93 24.61 28.97
C GLN A 152 -12.35 24.74 27.55
N PHE A 153 -11.20 24.11 27.30
CA PHE A 153 -10.46 24.18 26.03
C PHE A 153 -10.74 23.01 25.07
N SER A 154 -11.61 22.05 25.44
CA SER A 154 -11.90 20.85 24.66
C SER A 154 -13.09 21.07 23.72
N ILE A 155 -12.90 20.91 22.41
CA ILE A 155 -13.91 21.25 21.39
C ILE A 155 -14.13 20.16 20.33
N THR A 156 -15.34 20.09 19.82
CA THR A 156 -15.75 19.36 18.61
C THR A 156 -15.52 20.21 17.36
N PHE A 157 -15.53 19.61 16.17
CA PHE A 157 -15.47 20.38 14.92
C PHE A 157 -16.70 21.28 14.73
N SER A 158 -17.89 20.79 15.11
CA SER A 158 -19.15 21.54 14.98
C SER A 158 -19.23 22.77 15.89
N GLU A 159 -18.49 22.82 17.01
CA GLU A 159 -18.33 24.04 17.82
C GLU A 159 -17.62 25.17 17.05
N ILE A 160 -16.64 24.86 16.20
CA ILE A 160 -15.91 25.87 15.38
C ILE A 160 -16.84 26.56 14.39
N LEU A 161 -17.87 25.84 13.93
CA LEU A 161 -18.90 26.33 13.02
C LEU A 161 -20.13 26.91 13.74
N ASP A 162 -20.14 26.98 15.08
CA ASP A 162 -21.34 27.34 15.83
C ASP A 162 -21.82 28.77 15.53
N ARG A 163 -23.14 28.93 15.39
CA ARG A 163 -23.77 30.18 14.96
C ARG A 163 -23.63 31.34 15.94
N SER A 164 -23.20 31.11 17.19
CA SER A 164 -22.85 32.20 18.11
C SER A 164 -21.59 32.99 17.67
N LEU A 165 -20.76 32.43 16.77
CA LEU A 165 -19.67 33.17 16.13
C LEU A 165 -20.12 34.03 14.92
N GLY A 166 -21.36 33.87 14.46
CA GLY A 166 -21.93 34.51 13.28
C GLY A 166 -22.45 33.52 12.22
N GLU A 167 -23.13 34.02 11.19
CA GLU A 167 -23.45 33.23 9.99
C GLU A 167 -22.25 33.27 9.03
N ILE A 168 -21.77 32.09 8.65
CA ILE A 168 -20.69 31.92 7.67
C ILE A 168 -21.29 32.13 6.27
N VAL A 169 -20.74 33.07 5.50
CA VAL A 169 -21.19 33.40 4.13
C VAL A 169 -20.41 32.64 3.06
N ASN A 170 -19.17 32.24 3.36
CA ASN A 170 -18.28 31.43 2.54
C ASN A 170 -17.15 30.87 3.43
N SER A 171 -16.43 29.84 2.98
CA SER A 171 -15.29 29.32 3.74
C SER A 171 -14.19 28.74 2.84
N LEU A 172 -12.94 28.98 3.19
CA LEU A 172 -11.76 28.42 2.51
C LEU A 172 -11.07 27.42 3.43
N HIS A 173 -10.96 26.17 3.00
CA HIS A 173 -10.31 25.09 3.73
C HIS A 173 -9.05 24.64 2.99
N LEU A 174 -7.88 24.94 3.54
CA LEU A 174 -6.61 24.37 3.12
C LEU A 174 -6.26 23.21 4.06
N THR A 175 -6.08 22.00 3.54
CA THR A 175 -5.77 20.83 4.39
C THR A 175 -4.93 19.76 3.67
N PHE A 176 -4.13 19.02 4.44
CA PHE A 176 -3.42 17.84 3.92
C PHE A 176 -4.39 16.73 3.49
N THR A 177 -5.46 16.50 4.25
CA THR A 177 -6.41 15.39 4.04
C THR A 177 -7.84 15.81 4.33
N VAL A 178 -8.77 15.52 3.41
CA VAL A 178 -10.21 15.82 3.57
C VAL A 178 -11.09 14.60 3.31
N ASP A 179 -12.10 14.41 4.15
CA ASP A 179 -13.31 13.65 3.86
C ASP A 179 -14.43 14.68 3.63
N VAL A 180 -14.90 14.77 2.38
CA VAL A 180 -15.81 15.84 1.93
C VAL A 180 -17.21 15.63 2.47
N GLY A 181 -17.71 14.39 2.45
CA GLY A 181 -18.98 14.01 3.03
C GLY A 181 -19.04 14.26 4.53
N TRP A 182 -17.97 13.90 5.26
CA TRP A 182 -17.85 14.24 6.68
C TRP A 182 -17.88 15.75 6.92
N LEU A 183 -17.10 16.54 6.18
CA LEU A 183 -17.03 17.99 6.33
C LEU A 183 -18.39 18.65 6.04
N TYR A 184 -19.08 18.25 4.97
CA TYR A 184 -20.42 18.74 4.64
C TYR A 184 -21.43 18.40 5.75
N LEU A 185 -21.39 17.19 6.32
CA LEU A 185 -22.24 16.80 7.44
C LEU A 185 -21.99 17.63 8.70
N GLN A 186 -20.76 18.12 8.95
CA GLN A 186 -20.48 19.04 10.06
C GLN A 186 -21.15 20.41 9.87
N TYR A 187 -21.14 20.96 8.65
CA TYR A 187 -21.86 22.20 8.34
C TYR A 187 -23.38 22.04 8.54
N LEU A 188 -23.93 20.87 8.17
CA LEU A 188 -25.33 20.51 8.46
C LEU A 188 -25.64 20.33 9.96
N LEU A 189 -24.68 19.86 10.78
CA LEU A 189 -24.82 19.78 12.24
C LEU A 189 -24.91 21.17 12.88
N ALA A 190 -24.12 22.13 12.39
CA ALA A 190 -24.09 23.51 12.87
C ALA A 190 -25.22 24.39 12.28
N GLY A 191 -25.77 24.03 11.13
CA GLY A 191 -26.78 24.83 10.43
C GLY A 191 -26.21 26.10 9.78
N GLN A 192 -24.96 26.02 9.33
CA GLN A 192 -24.27 27.05 8.54
C GLN A 192 -24.50 26.84 7.04
N ARG A 193 -24.22 27.85 6.22
CA ARG A 193 -24.23 27.73 4.75
C ARG A 193 -23.10 26.80 4.29
N THR A 194 -23.35 26.04 3.23
CA THR A 194 -22.38 25.05 2.71
C THR A 194 -21.56 25.57 1.53
N ASP A 195 -21.52 26.89 1.34
CA ASP A 195 -20.66 27.58 0.39
C ASP A 195 -19.19 27.50 0.86
N MET A 196 -18.38 26.70 0.16
CA MET A 196 -17.01 26.41 0.58
C MET A 196 -16.06 26.08 -0.57
N THR A 197 -14.80 26.47 -0.41
CA THR A 197 -13.69 26.14 -1.30
C THR A 197 -12.67 25.28 -0.55
N ILE A 198 -12.41 24.06 -1.03
CA ILE A 198 -11.56 23.06 -0.38
C ILE A 198 -10.29 22.86 -1.22
N LEU A 199 -9.17 23.36 -0.73
CA LEU A 199 -7.81 23.13 -1.24
C LEU A 199 -7.19 21.95 -0.49
N TYR A 200 -6.96 20.84 -1.16
CA TYR A 200 -6.55 19.59 -0.50
C TYR A 200 -5.41 18.86 -1.22
N LYS A 201 -4.61 18.07 -0.49
CA LYS A 201 -3.59 17.17 -1.09
C LYS A 201 -4.11 15.74 -1.28
N TYR A 202 -4.75 15.17 -0.26
CA TYR A 202 -5.37 13.83 -0.27
C TYR A 202 -6.87 13.91 0.06
N ARG A 203 -7.73 13.20 -0.70
CA ARG A 203 -9.16 13.04 -0.37
C ARG A 203 -9.38 11.60 0.08
N ILE A 204 -9.98 11.44 1.24
CA ILE A 204 -10.58 10.18 1.67
C ILE A 204 -11.92 10.07 0.93
N CYS A 205 -12.15 8.93 0.29
CA CYS A 205 -13.27 8.72 -0.62
C CYS A 205 -14.05 7.47 -0.19
N PRO A 206 -15.13 7.63 0.60
CA PRO A 206 -16.02 6.51 0.96
C PRO A 206 -17.00 6.15 -0.17
N CYS A 207 -17.31 7.11 -1.06
CA CYS A 207 -18.24 6.99 -2.17
C CYS A 207 -17.82 7.94 -3.30
N HIS A 208 -18.26 7.67 -4.54
CA HIS A 208 -18.54 8.78 -5.47
C HIS A 208 -19.64 9.66 -4.85
N GLU A 209 -19.48 10.97 -4.91
CA GLU A 209 -20.43 11.96 -4.38
C GLU A 209 -20.64 13.02 -5.47
N GLU A 210 -21.82 13.11 -6.08
CA GLU A 210 -22.18 14.31 -6.84
C GLU A 210 -22.15 15.53 -5.91
N LEU A 211 -21.28 16.49 -6.24
CA LEU A 211 -21.03 17.67 -5.41
C LEU A 211 -21.97 18.81 -5.78
N SER A 212 -22.53 19.44 -4.75
CA SER A 212 -23.26 20.70 -4.89
C SER A 212 -22.39 21.75 -5.58
N LYS A 213 -22.97 22.55 -6.49
CA LYS A 213 -22.27 23.59 -7.26
C LYS A 213 -21.52 24.62 -6.39
N ASN A 214 -21.91 24.74 -5.12
CA ASN A 214 -21.39 25.68 -4.14
C ASN A 214 -20.15 25.15 -3.39
N ILE A 215 -19.76 23.88 -3.62
CA ILE A 215 -18.60 23.23 -3.01
C ILE A 215 -17.49 23.14 -4.07
N THR A 216 -16.60 24.13 -4.09
CA THR A 216 -15.48 24.16 -5.04
C THR A 216 -14.31 23.33 -4.49
N ILE A 217 -13.89 22.29 -5.21
CA ILE A 217 -12.85 21.36 -4.74
C ILE A 217 -11.62 21.42 -5.65
N ILE A 218 -10.50 21.86 -5.08
CA ILE A 218 -9.22 22.11 -5.78
C ILE A 218 -8.14 21.19 -5.20
N LYS A 219 -7.64 20.25 -6.01
CA LYS A 219 -6.50 19.41 -5.59
C LYS A 219 -5.20 20.19 -5.79
N ILE A 220 -4.46 20.42 -4.72
CA ILE A 220 -3.10 20.97 -4.80
C ILE A 220 -2.16 19.87 -5.33
N VAL A 221 -1.92 19.90 -6.64
CA VAL A 221 -0.88 19.11 -7.29
C VAL A 221 0.42 19.93 -7.22
N GLY A 222 1.20 19.73 -6.15
CA GLY A 222 2.47 20.41 -5.98
C GLY A 222 3.48 20.08 -7.09
N GLN A 223 4.29 21.05 -7.48
CA GLN A 223 5.47 20.79 -8.31
C GLN A 223 6.45 19.89 -7.56
N LEU A 224 7.03 18.90 -8.24
CA LEU A 224 7.92 17.84 -7.69
C LEU A 224 9.30 18.34 -7.22
N ASP A 225 9.49 19.66 -7.14
CA ASP A 225 10.80 20.32 -7.23
C ASP A 225 11.16 21.21 -6.04
N GLN A 226 10.25 21.44 -5.09
CA GLN A 226 10.53 22.18 -3.86
C GLN A 226 9.91 21.51 -2.63
N TYR A 227 10.69 21.43 -1.54
CA TYR A 227 10.24 20.98 -0.24
C TYR A 227 9.17 21.92 0.32
N SER A 228 7.90 21.58 0.11
CA SER A 228 6.78 22.13 0.86
C SER A 228 5.97 20.99 1.48
N SER A 229 6.37 20.65 2.70
CA SER A 229 5.68 19.77 3.64
C SER A 229 4.35 20.42 4.07
N HIS A 230 3.34 20.32 3.22
CA HIS A 230 1.99 20.85 3.42
C HIS A 230 1.25 20.10 4.56
N HIS A 231 1.70 20.21 5.81
CA HIS A 231 1.00 19.71 7.00
C HIS A 231 0.16 20.80 7.68
N ALA A 232 0.12 22.01 7.12
CA ALA A 232 -0.77 23.07 7.58
C ALA A 232 -2.22 22.74 7.22
N ASN A 233 -3.10 22.72 8.24
CA ASN A 233 -4.54 22.77 8.03
C ASN A 233 -5.01 24.17 8.47
N ILE A 234 -5.45 24.98 7.52
CA ILE A 234 -5.88 26.36 7.73
C ILE A 234 -7.31 26.49 7.21
N MET A 235 -8.19 27.07 8.02
CA MET A 235 -9.58 27.36 7.64
C MET A 235 -9.80 28.87 7.77
N ILE A 236 -10.29 29.50 6.72
CA ILE A 236 -10.72 30.91 6.76
C ILE A 236 -12.24 30.90 6.66
N LEU A 237 -12.91 31.29 7.74
CA LEU A 237 -14.36 31.38 7.83
C LEU A 237 -14.76 32.84 7.57
N GLN A 238 -15.55 33.05 6.51
CA GLN A 238 -15.97 34.39 6.08
C GLN A 238 -17.32 34.73 6.69
N TYR A 239 -17.46 35.93 7.26
CA TYR A 239 -18.70 36.50 7.79
C TYR A 239 -19.00 37.81 7.05
N SER A 240 -20.20 38.38 7.22
CA SER A 240 -20.60 39.63 6.54
C SER A 240 -19.78 40.86 6.94
N ASN A 241 -19.13 40.84 8.12
CA ASN A 241 -18.40 41.96 8.71
C ASN A 241 -16.90 41.70 8.92
N GLY A 242 -16.40 40.50 8.62
CA GLY A 242 -15.00 40.13 8.82
C GLY A 242 -14.73 38.65 8.59
N ILE A 243 -13.57 38.17 9.04
CA ILE A 243 -13.15 36.76 8.93
C ILE A 243 -12.72 36.19 10.30
N ARG A 244 -12.59 34.86 10.36
CA ARG A 244 -11.76 34.17 11.36
C ARG A 244 -10.81 33.20 10.67
N VAL A 245 -9.59 33.08 11.21
CA VAL A 245 -8.59 32.12 10.76
C VAL A 245 -8.44 31.05 11.83
N VAL A 246 -8.57 29.79 11.43
CA VAL A 246 -8.33 28.61 12.27
C VAL A 246 -7.07 27.92 11.75
N VAL A 247 -6.12 27.65 12.64
CA VAL A 247 -4.93 26.84 12.35
C VAL A 247 -5.01 25.56 13.16
N SER A 248 -4.87 24.40 12.51
CA SER A 248 -5.08 23.10 13.13
C SER A 248 -4.00 22.07 12.79
N THR A 249 -3.67 21.26 13.79
CA THR A 249 -2.94 19.99 13.61
C THR A 249 -3.84 18.85 13.12
N ALA A 250 -5.16 19.00 13.22
CA ALA A 250 -6.15 18.07 12.68
C ALA A 250 -6.43 18.35 11.19
N ALA A 251 -6.43 17.29 10.39
CA ALA A 251 -6.97 17.33 9.03
C ALA A 251 -8.50 17.15 9.03
N LEU A 252 -9.17 17.37 7.89
CA LEU A 252 -10.64 17.47 7.82
C LEU A 252 -11.32 16.13 7.55
N TYR A 253 -11.18 15.17 8.47
CA TYR A 253 -11.84 13.85 8.40
C TYR A 253 -12.06 13.23 9.79
N SER A 254 -13.00 12.28 9.92
CA SER A 254 -13.54 11.87 11.23
C SER A 254 -12.52 11.35 12.26
N ASP A 255 -11.45 10.63 11.88
CA ASP A 255 -10.57 9.99 12.87
C ASP A 255 -9.63 10.97 13.59
N ASP A 256 -9.26 12.07 12.94
CA ASP A 256 -8.46 13.14 13.54
C ASP A 256 -9.25 13.88 14.64
N TRP A 257 -10.59 13.82 14.59
CA TRP A 257 -11.50 14.53 15.49
C TRP A 257 -12.23 13.63 16.49
N LYS A 258 -12.05 12.31 16.42
CA LYS A 258 -12.77 11.31 17.25
C LYS A 258 -11.97 10.83 18.46
N ASN A 259 -10.73 10.41 18.21
CA ASN A 259 -9.91 9.64 19.16
C ASN A 259 -8.45 10.17 19.27
N ARG A 260 -8.25 11.48 19.08
CA ARG A 260 -6.94 12.13 19.18
C ARG A 260 -7.06 13.48 19.86
N THR A 261 -5.97 13.91 20.49
CA THR A 261 -5.79 15.28 21.00
C THR A 261 -4.97 16.06 19.99
N GLN A 262 -5.66 16.86 19.16
CA GLN A 262 -5.08 17.76 18.17
C GLN A 262 -5.19 19.19 18.68
N GLY A 263 -4.10 19.95 18.63
CA GLY A 263 -4.07 21.37 18.96
C GLY A 263 -4.67 22.24 17.84
N LEU A 264 -5.43 23.25 18.25
CA LEU A 264 -6.14 24.21 17.41
C LEU A 264 -5.93 25.63 17.93
N TRP A 265 -5.65 26.59 17.05
CA TRP A 265 -5.75 28.01 17.35
C TRP A 265 -6.88 28.63 16.51
N ILE A 266 -7.75 29.42 17.15
CA ILE A 266 -8.87 30.10 16.49
C ILE A 266 -8.70 31.60 16.71
N SER A 267 -8.54 32.37 15.64
CA SER A 267 -8.35 33.82 15.76
C SER A 267 -9.56 34.50 16.45
N PRO A 268 -9.34 35.65 17.11
CA PRO A 268 -10.37 36.66 17.30
C PRO A 268 -11.08 36.97 15.98
N HIS A 269 -12.26 37.60 16.04
CA HIS A 269 -12.92 38.10 14.84
C HIS A 269 -12.08 39.24 14.25
N LEU A 270 -11.69 39.10 12.97
CA LEU A 270 -10.89 40.07 12.24
C LEU A 270 -11.83 40.87 11.33
N PRO A 271 -12.26 42.09 11.73
CA PRO A 271 -13.21 42.87 10.94
C PRO A 271 -12.60 43.30 9.60
N TYR A 272 -13.45 43.52 8.60
CA TYR A 272 -12.99 44.15 7.36
C TYR A 272 -12.53 45.59 7.62
N LEU A 273 -11.44 45.96 6.95
CA LEU A 273 -11.00 47.35 6.88
C LEU A 273 -11.89 48.12 5.89
N PRO A 274 -12.11 49.44 6.08
CA PRO A 274 -12.82 50.26 5.11
C PRO A 274 -12.03 50.33 3.79
N GLU A 275 -12.72 50.59 2.68
CA GLU A 275 -12.12 50.66 1.33
C GLU A 275 -11.02 51.72 1.17
N SER A 276 -10.96 52.68 2.10
CA SER A 276 -9.92 53.72 2.18
C SER A 276 -8.62 53.27 2.86
N ALA A 277 -8.57 52.06 3.44
CA ALA A 277 -7.40 51.52 4.10
C ALA A 277 -6.32 51.06 3.11
N LYS A 278 -5.05 51.24 3.49
CA LYS A 278 -3.90 50.82 2.67
C LYS A 278 -3.60 49.34 2.91
N PRO A 279 -2.92 48.62 1.98
CA PRO A 279 -2.55 47.22 2.18
C PRO A 279 -1.71 46.95 3.44
N SER A 280 -0.94 47.95 3.89
CA SER A 280 -0.17 47.94 5.14
C SER A 280 -1.03 47.86 6.40
N ASP A 281 -2.29 48.26 6.32
CA ASP A 281 -3.10 48.57 7.49
C ASP A 281 -3.74 47.27 8.01
N GLY A 282 -3.97 47.20 9.32
CA GLY A 282 -4.39 45.96 9.99
C GLY A 282 -3.34 44.84 9.98
N GLU A 283 -2.08 45.11 9.62
CA GLU A 283 -0.99 44.17 9.85
C GLU A 283 -0.67 44.06 11.35
N SER A 284 -0.43 42.82 11.77
CA SER A 284 0.03 42.43 13.10
C SER A 284 1.51 42.78 13.34
N PRO A 285 1.94 43.06 14.59
CA PRO A 285 3.36 43.23 14.92
C PRO A 285 4.24 42.00 14.60
N THR A 286 3.63 40.83 14.41
CA THR A 286 4.29 39.56 14.05
C THR A 286 4.38 39.30 12.55
N GLY A 287 3.79 40.14 11.69
CA GLY A 287 3.77 39.94 10.24
C GLY A 287 2.82 38.85 9.73
N PHE A 288 1.94 38.32 10.59
CA PHE A 288 1.06 37.19 10.30
C PHE A 288 0.13 37.41 9.10
N LYS A 289 -0.31 38.66 8.84
CA LYS A 289 -1.16 38.97 7.67
C LYS A 289 -0.36 38.77 6.37
N LYS A 290 0.79 39.42 6.23
CA LYS A 290 1.72 39.25 5.08
C LYS A 290 2.21 37.82 4.93
N ASP A 291 2.44 37.09 6.02
CA ASP A 291 2.89 35.69 5.96
C ASP A 291 1.79 34.76 5.46
N LEU A 292 0.54 34.94 5.93
CA LEU A 292 -0.62 34.20 5.41
C LEU A 292 -0.93 34.58 3.96
N GLU A 293 -0.89 35.87 3.60
CA GLU A 293 -1.04 36.36 2.23
C GLU A 293 0.02 35.75 1.31
N ARG A 294 1.32 35.83 1.67
CA ARG A 294 2.41 35.22 0.90
C ARG A 294 2.22 33.71 0.73
N TYR A 295 1.85 33.02 1.80
CA TYR A 295 1.65 31.57 1.78
C TYR A 295 0.50 31.14 0.84
N LEU A 296 -0.59 31.92 0.76
CA LEU A 296 -1.66 31.69 -0.20
C LEU A 296 -1.22 32.02 -1.64
N MET A 297 -0.48 33.12 -1.83
CA MET A 297 -0.02 33.61 -3.14
C MET A 297 0.97 32.65 -3.81
N GLU A 298 1.96 32.13 -3.07
CA GLU A 298 2.96 31.16 -3.56
C GLU A 298 2.34 29.84 -4.07
N LYS A 299 1.09 29.52 -3.70
CA LYS A 299 0.39 28.30 -4.15
C LYS A 299 -0.57 28.52 -5.31
N LEU A 300 -0.87 29.77 -5.65
CA LEU A 300 -1.86 30.11 -6.68
C LEU A 300 -1.22 30.69 -7.96
N LEU A 301 -0.06 31.34 -7.88
CA LEU A 301 0.57 32.00 -9.04
C LEU A 301 2.07 31.76 -9.16
N VAL A 302 2.46 30.99 -10.19
CA VAL A 302 3.86 30.68 -10.50
C VAL A 302 4.30 31.42 -11.78
N ASN A 303 5.40 32.17 -11.66
CA ASN A 303 6.23 32.74 -12.73
C ASN A 303 5.63 33.82 -13.68
N GLN A 304 4.34 34.14 -13.66
CA GLN A 304 3.74 35.17 -14.56
C GLN A 304 3.83 36.63 -14.05
N LEU A 305 4.91 37.05 -13.38
CA LEU A 305 4.96 38.40 -12.79
C LEU A 305 5.16 39.54 -13.83
N ASP A 306 6.03 39.35 -14.82
CA ASP A 306 6.50 40.43 -15.72
C ASP A 306 5.92 40.43 -17.15
N GLY A 307 5.31 39.33 -17.59
CA GLY A 307 4.70 39.20 -18.92
C GLY A 307 3.24 39.65 -18.99
N THR A 308 2.60 39.44 -20.14
CA THR A 308 1.13 39.37 -20.21
C THR A 308 0.65 38.17 -19.38
N ILE A 309 -0.51 38.26 -18.74
CA ILE A 309 -1.11 37.11 -18.07
C ILE A 309 -1.76 36.22 -19.12
N GLU A 310 -1.13 35.08 -19.36
CA GLU A 310 -1.61 34.05 -20.27
C GLU A 310 -2.27 32.95 -19.46
N ILE A 311 -3.60 32.96 -19.39
CA ILE A 311 -4.35 31.78 -18.95
C ILE A 311 -4.13 30.68 -19.99
N PRO A 312 -3.55 29.52 -19.63
CA PRO A 312 -3.32 28.44 -20.58
C PRO A 312 -4.63 27.97 -21.25
N GLU A 313 -4.59 27.70 -22.56
CA GLU A 313 -5.74 27.15 -23.29
C GLU A 313 -6.30 25.89 -22.59
N VAL A 314 -5.41 25.05 -22.07
CA VAL A 314 -5.75 23.93 -21.18
C VAL A 314 -5.31 24.25 -19.75
N LEU A 315 -6.23 24.79 -18.95
CA LEU A 315 -6.06 24.88 -17.50
C LEU A 315 -5.97 23.47 -16.89
N HIS A 316 -5.09 23.29 -15.91
CA HIS A 316 -4.93 22.03 -15.17
C HIS A 316 -5.98 21.82 -14.06
N PHE A 317 -7.01 22.66 -14.03
CA PHE A 317 -8.19 22.60 -13.18
C PHE A 317 -9.41 23.09 -13.97
N ALA A 318 -10.61 22.67 -13.58
CA ALA A 318 -11.84 23.16 -14.19
C ALA A 318 -12.12 24.62 -13.78
N CYS A 319 -12.42 25.48 -14.75
CA CYS A 319 -12.70 26.90 -14.53
C CYS A 319 -13.82 27.31 -15.50
N ASN A 320 -14.96 27.72 -14.93
CA ASN A 320 -16.20 27.94 -15.69
C ASN A 320 -16.30 29.35 -16.28
N ASP A 321 -15.63 30.33 -15.67
CA ASP A 321 -15.45 31.69 -16.20
C ASP A 321 -13.96 32.04 -16.17
N ARG A 322 -13.35 32.08 -17.37
CA ARG A 322 -11.94 32.47 -17.55
C ARG A 322 -11.74 33.99 -17.63
N SER A 323 -12.80 34.76 -17.90
CA SER A 323 -12.74 36.22 -17.98
C SER A 323 -12.56 36.81 -16.58
N GLN A 324 -13.43 36.42 -15.64
CA GLN A 324 -13.34 36.86 -14.25
C GLN A 324 -12.02 36.44 -13.58
N LEU A 325 -11.53 35.23 -13.89
CA LEU A 325 -10.20 34.79 -13.45
C LEU A 325 -9.10 35.68 -14.03
N LEU A 326 -9.13 36.00 -15.32
CA LEU A 326 -8.09 36.80 -15.99
C LEU A 326 -7.95 38.18 -15.36
N ASP A 327 -9.06 38.85 -15.07
CA ASP A 327 -9.04 40.23 -14.57
C ASP A 327 -8.65 40.34 -13.09
N GLN A 328 -9.06 39.37 -12.25
CA GLN A 328 -8.55 39.27 -10.88
C GLN A 328 -7.03 39.07 -10.86
N LEU A 329 -6.50 38.24 -11.77
CA LEU A 329 -5.06 38.02 -11.91
C LEU A 329 -4.32 39.28 -12.39
N LYS A 330 -4.89 40.05 -13.32
CA LYS A 330 -4.29 41.33 -13.82
C LYS A 330 -4.11 42.34 -12.70
N VAL A 331 -5.14 42.56 -11.89
CA VAL A 331 -5.09 43.50 -10.74
C VAL A 331 -3.96 43.09 -9.78
N LEU A 332 -3.89 41.80 -9.46
CA LEU A 332 -2.91 41.23 -8.54
C LEU A 332 -1.46 41.39 -9.06
N GLN A 333 -1.23 41.14 -10.35
CA GLN A 333 0.07 41.33 -11.00
C GLN A 333 0.55 42.79 -10.96
N ILE A 334 -0.34 43.76 -11.19
CA ILE A 334 -0.01 45.20 -11.18
C ILE A 334 0.45 45.65 -9.78
N VAL A 335 -0.19 45.16 -8.72
CA VAL A 335 0.21 45.43 -7.33
C VAL A 335 1.60 44.82 -7.04
N LEU A 336 1.83 43.56 -7.43
CA LEU A 336 3.09 42.86 -7.15
C LEU A 336 4.30 43.44 -7.88
N ARG A 337 4.13 43.98 -9.11
CA ARG A 337 5.20 44.72 -9.81
C ARG A 337 5.67 45.95 -9.03
N ARG A 338 4.75 46.69 -8.41
CA ARG A 338 5.08 47.89 -7.61
C ARG A 338 5.90 47.54 -6.37
N GLU A 339 5.60 46.45 -5.67
CA GLU A 339 6.38 46.05 -4.50
C GLU A 339 7.73 45.41 -4.88
N ARG A 340 7.81 44.60 -5.95
CA ARG A 340 9.10 44.01 -6.37
C ARG A 340 10.13 45.08 -6.70
N ASN A 341 9.72 46.17 -7.37
CA ASN A 341 10.66 47.20 -7.78
C ASN A 341 11.26 47.97 -6.59
N LYS A 342 10.53 48.16 -5.48
CA LYS A 342 11.09 48.70 -4.23
C LYS A 342 12.16 47.82 -3.59
N ASN A 343 12.06 46.49 -3.77
CA ASN A 343 12.95 45.53 -3.12
C ASN A 343 14.27 45.31 -3.89
N LYS A 344 14.35 45.69 -5.18
CA LYS A 344 15.61 45.61 -5.93
C LYS A 344 16.66 46.59 -5.43
N ASP A 345 16.25 47.77 -4.98
CA ASP A 345 17.14 48.82 -4.48
C ASP A 345 17.86 48.42 -3.17
N ASN A 346 17.37 47.39 -2.46
CA ASN A 346 17.88 46.93 -1.17
C ASN A 346 18.80 45.68 -1.24
N GLN A 347 19.12 45.12 -2.42
CA GLN A 347 19.92 43.88 -2.54
C GLN A 347 21.36 44.05 -3.06
N LEU A 348 21.90 45.28 -3.06
CA LEU A 348 23.25 45.57 -3.60
C LEU A 348 24.42 45.40 -2.60
N SER A 349 24.22 44.72 -1.45
CA SER A 349 25.23 44.64 -0.38
C SER A 349 25.40 43.25 0.28
N GLY A 350 26.45 42.50 -0.12
CA GLY A 350 27.07 41.41 0.68
C GLY A 350 27.29 40.05 -0.03
N ILE A 351 28.55 39.59 -0.21
CA ILE A 351 28.97 38.28 -0.81
C ILE A 351 30.37 37.83 -0.27
N ASP A 352 30.57 36.53 0.10
CA ASP A 352 31.83 35.66 0.06
C ASP A 352 31.76 34.39 1.00
N ASN A 353 32.57 33.29 1.00
CA ASN A 353 33.43 32.56 0.01
C ASN A 353 33.90 31.13 0.48
N SER A 354 34.28 30.22 -0.45
CA SER A 354 35.32 29.13 -0.35
C SER A 354 35.13 27.86 0.58
N SER A 355 36.01 26.82 0.66
CA SER A 355 36.59 25.90 -0.39
C SER A 355 37.41 24.63 0.11
N PHE A 356 37.64 23.63 -0.79
CA PHE A 356 38.78 22.63 -0.92
C PHE A 356 38.87 21.19 -0.26
N LYS A 357 39.99 20.42 -0.51
CA LYS A 357 40.14 18.92 -0.82
C LYS A 357 41.60 18.33 -0.56
N ALA A 358 42.05 17.04 -0.71
CA ALA A 358 41.59 15.60 -0.61
C ALA A 358 42.72 14.53 -0.98
N GLN A 359 42.51 13.18 -0.87
CA GLN A 359 43.24 11.98 -1.48
C GLN A 359 44.64 11.50 -0.90
N SER A 360 45.34 10.33 -1.19
CA SER A 360 45.18 8.89 -1.69
C SER A 360 46.59 8.16 -1.77
N SER A 361 46.95 6.85 -1.96
CA SER A 361 46.43 5.42 -1.92
C SER A 361 47.55 4.35 -2.33
N SER A 362 47.57 3.03 -1.93
CA SER A 362 48.64 2.00 -2.30
C SER A 362 48.29 0.45 -2.21
N THR A 363 49.22 -0.52 -2.55
CA THR A 363 48.95 -1.98 -2.90
C THR A 363 50.14 -3.03 -2.79
N THR A 364 49.93 -4.38 -2.97
CA THR A 364 50.84 -5.59 -3.31
C THR A 364 51.36 -6.58 -2.20
N ASN A 365 51.85 -7.87 -2.38
CA ASN A 365 51.67 -9.06 -3.32
C ASN A 365 52.52 -10.37 -2.89
N VAL A 366 52.40 -11.54 -3.59
CA VAL A 366 53.31 -12.78 -3.73
C VAL A 366 52.94 -14.16 -3.02
N SER A 367 53.39 -15.31 -3.59
CA SER A 367 53.07 -16.76 -3.28
C SER A 367 54.34 -17.68 -3.17
N SER A 368 54.38 -19.00 -2.83
CA SER A 368 53.63 -20.18 -3.33
C SER A 368 54.00 -21.51 -2.60
N THR A 369 53.17 -22.58 -2.69
CA THR A 369 53.49 -24.05 -2.60
C THR A 369 52.20 -24.90 -2.57
N LYS A 370 51.98 -25.86 -3.50
CA LYS A 370 50.84 -26.81 -3.48
C LYS A 370 51.08 -28.08 -4.34
N GLU A 371 51.37 -29.23 -3.72
CA GLU A 371 51.21 -30.53 -4.40
C GLU A 371 50.91 -31.68 -3.42
N ASP A 372 51.68 -31.80 -2.34
CA ASP A 372 51.62 -32.87 -1.29
C ASP A 372 50.29 -32.94 -0.46
N LEU A 373 49.30 -32.12 -0.81
CA LEU A 373 48.02 -31.98 -0.09
C LEU A 373 46.87 -32.82 -0.68
N LYS A 374 46.93 -33.22 -1.96
CA LYS A 374 45.81 -33.91 -2.63
C LYS A 374 45.57 -35.32 -2.06
N ASP A 375 46.62 -36.12 -1.95
CA ASP A 375 46.51 -37.55 -1.61
C ASP A 375 46.03 -37.83 -0.17
N LYS A 376 46.13 -36.85 0.73
CA LYS A 376 45.53 -36.92 2.08
C LYS A 376 44.02 -36.64 2.06
N VAL A 377 43.56 -35.72 1.19
CA VAL A 377 42.14 -35.35 1.08
C VAL A 377 41.32 -36.53 0.54
N GLU A 378 41.76 -37.19 -0.52
CA GLU A 378 40.97 -38.25 -1.18
C GLU A 378 40.70 -39.47 -0.27
N ARG A 379 41.65 -39.80 0.63
CA ARG A 379 41.48 -40.87 1.63
C ARG A 379 40.46 -40.48 2.70
N HIS A 380 40.53 -39.26 3.21
CA HIS A 380 39.60 -38.74 4.23
C HIS A 380 38.17 -38.64 3.69
N LYS A 381 38.02 -38.30 2.41
CA LYS A 381 36.75 -38.21 1.68
C LYS A 381 36.03 -39.56 1.66
N LYS A 382 36.71 -40.66 1.31
CA LYS A 382 36.11 -42.02 1.31
C LYS A 382 35.65 -42.46 2.71
N ALA A 383 36.46 -42.22 3.75
CA ALA A 383 36.09 -42.54 5.13
C ALA A 383 34.89 -41.72 5.65
N THR A 384 34.67 -40.52 5.10
CA THR A 384 33.52 -39.66 5.46
C THR A 384 32.23 -40.09 4.75
N VAL A 385 32.32 -40.70 3.56
CA VAL A 385 31.15 -41.25 2.86
C VAL A 385 30.59 -42.49 3.58
N GLN A 386 31.44 -43.44 3.98
CA GLN A 386 30.97 -44.64 4.69
C GLN A 386 30.21 -44.28 5.96
N ARG A 387 30.79 -43.41 6.81
CA ARG A 387 30.16 -42.91 8.05
C ARG A 387 28.85 -42.14 7.85
N ARG A 388 28.51 -41.73 6.63
CA ARG A 388 27.19 -41.18 6.29
C ARG A 388 26.19 -42.27 5.94
N GLN A 389 26.61 -43.30 5.20
CA GLN A 389 25.78 -44.45 4.87
C GLN A 389 25.38 -45.23 6.13
N ASP A 390 26.35 -45.58 6.97
CA ASP A 390 26.13 -46.32 8.23
C ASP A 390 25.11 -45.60 9.15
N LYS A 391 25.10 -44.26 9.11
CA LYS A 391 24.20 -43.42 9.91
C LYS A 391 22.80 -43.26 9.28
N LEU A 392 22.69 -43.34 7.95
CA LEU A 392 21.41 -43.30 7.24
C LEU A 392 20.60 -44.58 7.55
N GLU A 393 21.26 -45.73 7.52
CA GLU A 393 20.65 -47.04 7.82
C GLU A 393 20.18 -47.15 9.28
N GLN A 394 20.88 -46.50 10.21
CA GLN A 394 20.42 -46.35 11.60
C GLN A 394 19.13 -45.52 11.67
N MET A 395 19.06 -44.37 11.00
CA MET A 395 17.88 -43.50 11.01
C MET A 395 16.65 -44.17 10.38
N ASP A 396 16.84 -44.96 9.33
CA ASP A 396 15.76 -45.76 8.73
C ASP A 396 15.25 -46.87 9.67
N ALA A 397 16.07 -47.38 10.59
CA ALA A 397 15.62 -48.31 11.63
C ALA A 397 14.79 -47.60 12.71
N GLU A 398 15.23 -46.41 13.14
CA GLU A 398 14.52 -45.57 14.13
C GLU A 398 13.16 -45.08 13.60
N ALA A 399 13.09 -44.62 12.35
CA ALA A 399 11.83 -44.24 11.69
C ALA A 399 10.84 -45.42 11.60
N ARG A 400 11.33 -46.62 11.29
CA ARG A 400 10.52 -47.87 11.27
C ARG A 400 10.18 -48.40 12.67
N ALA A 401 10.68 -47.81 13.75
CA ALA A 401 10.20 -48.04 15.11
C ALA A 401 9.10 -47.05 15.47
N LEU A 402 9.33 -45.74 15.24
CA LEU A 402 8.33 -44.67 15.46
C LEU A 402 7.02 -44.93 14.70
N SER A 403 7.11 -45.33 13.42
CA SER A 403 5.93 -45.67 12.62
C SER A 403 5.13 -46.87 13.15
N ARG A 404 5.73 -47.75 13.98
CA ARG A 404 5.00 -48.86 14.61
C ARG A 404 4.29 -48.43 15.89
N ALA A 405 4.95 -47.63 16.73
CA ALA A 405 4.34 -47.07 17.94
C ALA A 405 3.06 -46.26 17.62
N LEU A 406 3.10 -45.41 16.58
CA LEU A 406 1.93 -44.62 16.16
C LEU A 406 0.74 -45.48 15.71
N ILE A 407 0.98 -46.64 15.09
CA ILE A 407 -0.07 -47.57 14.66
C ILE A 407 -0.67 -48.34 15.86
N GLU A 408 0.06 -48.44 16.97
CA GLU A 408 -0.45 -49.00 18.23
C GLU A 408 -1.29 -47.94 18.98
N GLU A 409 -0.85 -46.67 19.05
CA GLU A 409 -1.64 -45.57 19.63
C GLU A 409 -2.97 -45.32 18.89
N GLU A 410 -3.00 -45.40 17.54
CA GLU A 410 -4.25 -45.25 16.78
C GLU A 410 -5.29 -46.34 17.09
N ARG A 411 -4.86 -47.54 17.52
CA ARG A 411 -5.75 -48.66 17.82
C ARG A 411 -6.45 -48.52 19.17
N GLU A 412 -5.80 -47.97 20.18
CA GLU A 412 -6.42 -47.74 21.49
C GLU A 412 -7.45 -46.59 21.42
N ASN A 413 -7.09 -45.49 20.76
CA ASN A 413 -7.91 -44.28 20.64
C ASN A 413 -9.21 -44.46 19.81
N HIS A 414 -9.34 -45.52 19.00
CA HIS A 414 -10.54 -45.74 18.18
C HIS A 414 -11.76 -46.27 18.96
N THR A 415 -11.60 -46.59 20.25
CA THR A 415 -12.62 -47.30 21.04
C THR A 415 -13.70 -46.39 21.66
N GLU A 416 -13.40 -45.12 21.98
CA GLU A 416 -14.32 -44.26 22.75
C GLU A 416 -15.22 -43.34 21.90
N THR A 417 -14.84 -43.00 20.67
CA THR A 417 -15.42 -41.83 19.95
C THR A 417 -16.76 -42.10 19.24
N ILE A 418 -17.40 -43.26 19.44
CA ILE A 418 -18.71 -43.60 18.82
C ILE A 418 -19.90 -43.21 19.72
N LYS A 419 -19.98 -41.93 20.14
CA LYS A 419 -21.16 -41.43 20.89
C LYS A 419 -21.51 -39.93 20.82
N ALA A 420 -20.85 -39.12 19.99
CA ALA A 420 -21.07 -37.66 19.99
C ALA A 420 -21.01 -36.95 18.60
N LYS A 421 -21.80 -37.38 17.60
CA LYS A 421 -22.02 -36.60 16.36
C LYS A 421 -23.46 -36.65 15.85
N LYS A 422 -24.27 -35.62 16.14
CA LYS A 422 -25.43 -35.20 15.32
C LYS A 422 -25.86 -33.77 15.65
N ARG A 423 -26.07 -32.94 14.61
CA ARG A 423 -26.23 -31.46 14.65
C ARG A 423 -24.90 -30.75 15.00
N SER A 424 -24.52 -29.63 14.37
CA SER A 424 -25.12 -28.86 13.26
C SER A 424 -24.04 -28.35 12.30
N MET A 425 -24.42 -28.10 11.04
CA MET A 425 -23.60 -27.40 10.04
C MET A 425 -24.08 -25.94 9.89
N GLU A 426 -23.36 -25.16 9.07
CA GLU A 426 -23.71 -23.83 8.54
C GLU A 426 -23.67 -22.64 9.53
N ALA A 427 -22.54 -21.91 9.54
CA ALA A 427 -22.47 -20.47 9.21
C ALA A 427 -21.10 -19.85 9.55
N SER A 428 -20.32 -19.44 8.53
CA SER A 428 -19.30 -18.37 8.67
C SER A 428 -18.73 -17.90 7.31
N GLU A 429 -18.87 -16.61 7.03
CA GLU A 429 -18.06 -15.84 6.07
C GLU A 429 -17.81 -14.43 6.65
N VAL A 430 -17.00 -13.61 5.96
CA VAL A 430 -16.52 -12.27 6.36
C VAL A 430 -15.45 -12.27 7.47
N GLY A 431 -14.19 -12.37 7.03
CA GLY A 431 -13.02 -12.03 7.86
C GLY A 431 -12.74 -10.53 7.89
N SER A 432 -12.00 -10.08 8.90
CA SER A 432 -11.46 -8.72 9.03
C SER A 432 -10.07 -8.81 9.64
N SER A 433 -9.13 -7.90 9.31
CA SER A 433 -7.72 -8.07 9.69
C SER A 433 -7.49 -8.03 11.21
N VAL A 434 -6.58 -8.90 11.67
CA VAL A 434 -6.30 -9.19 13.09
C VAL A 434 -5.81 -7.97 13.87
N THR A 435 -4.98 -7.12 13.25
CA THR A 435 -4.31 -6.00 13.91
C THR A 435 -5.29 -4.91 14.37
N LYS A 436 -6.42 -4.71 13.68
CA LYS A 436 -7.32 -3.57 13.92
C LYS A 436 -8.18 -3.71 15.18
N LYS A 437 -8.53 -4.93 15.65
CA LYS A 437 -9.34 -5.12 16.88
C LYS A 437 -8.53 -5.38 18.15
N MET A 438 -7.24 -5.75 18.06
CA MET A 438 -6.40 -5.94 19.26
C MET A 438 -6.40 -4.70 20.18
N LYS A 439 -6.53 -3.49 19.61
CA LYS A 439 -6.63 -2.22 20.34
C LYS A 439 -7.86 -2.07 21.25
N GLN A 440 -8.91 -2.89 21.07
CA GLN A 440 -10.15 -2.79 21.83
C GLN A 440 -10.18 -3.71 23.07
N MET A 441 -9.31 -4.73 23.12
CA MET A 441 -9.37 -5.80 24.13
C MET A 441 -8.48 -5.59 25.38
N SER A 442 -7.83 -4.43 25.51
CA SER A 442 -7.15 -4.04 26.77
C SER A 442 -8.09 -3.44 27.82
N ILE A 443 -9.40 -3.35 27.52
CA ILE A 443 -10.40 -2.65 28.35
C ILE A 443 -11.47 -3.62 28.89
N GLU A 444 -11.91 -4.61 28.10
CA GLU A 444 -12.96 -5.56 28.50
C GLU A 444 -12.39 -6.75 29.30
N GLY A 445 -11.73 -6.44 30.42
CA GLY A 445 -11.07 -7.40 31.31
C GLY A 445 -11.72 -7.58 32.69
N SER A 446 -12.84 -6.90 32.97
CA SER A 446 -13.45 -6.89 34.32
C SER A 446 -14.96 -6.60 34.29
N ASN A 447 -15.79 -7.66 34.31
CA ASN A 447 -17.14 -7.63 34.91
C ASN A 447 -17.77 -9.03 34.94
N CYS A 448 -17.78 -9.68 36.11
CA CYS A 448 -18.80 -10.68 36.44
C CYS A 448 -18.99 -10.77 37.96
N THR A 449 -20.27 -10.90 38.38
CA THR A 449 -20.74 -11.30 39.72
C THR A 449 -20.01 -10.74 40.95
N LYS A 450 -20.56 -9.66 41.52
CA LYS A 450 -20.72 -9.57 42.98
C LYS A 450 -22.10 -10.12 43.33
N ASP A 451 -22.22 -10.91 44.39
CA ASP A 451 -23.41 -10.86 45.25
C ASP A 451 -23.14 -11.45 46.65
N SER A 452 -24.09 -11.22 47.56
CA SER A 452 -24.10 -11.59 48.99
C SER A 452 -23.15 -10.81 49.92
N GLN A 453 -23.54 -10.73 51.19
CA GLN A 453 -23.01 -9.84 52.24
C GLN A 453 -22.68 -10.65 53.51
N GLN A 454 -21.72 -10.22 54.33
CA GLN A 454 -21.95 -9.78 55.74
C GLN A 454 -20.70 -9.77 56.66
N ASN A 455 -20.62 -8.71 57.48
CA ASN A 455 -20.27 -8.68 58.92
C ASN A 455 -18.83 -8.89 59.46
N ILE A 456 -18.31 -7.77 60.02
CA ILE A 456 -17.90 -7.55 61.44
C ILE A 456 -16.40 -7.71 61.88
N SER A 457 -16.03 -6.75 62.74
CA SER A 457 -14.90 -6.64 63.71
C SER A 457 -13.43 -6.60 63.25
N ASP A 458 -12.90 -5.38 63.20
CA ASP A 458 -11.81 -4.86 64.05
C ASP A 458 -10.50 -5.66 64.24
N SER A 459 -9.39 -5.09 63.73
CA SER A 459 -8.29 -4.64 64.62
C SER A 459 -7.41 -3.54 63.99
N GLN A 460 -6.94 -2.63 64.84
CA GLN A 460 -5.87 -1.66 64.59
C GLN A 460 -4.49 -2.35 64.71
N SER A 461 -3.34 -1.84 64.24
CA SER A 461 -3.03 -0.79 63.25
C SER A 461 -1.53 -0.83 62.90
N SER A 462 -1.14 -0.34 61.72
CA SER A 462 0.09 0.48 61.54
C SER A 462 0.20 0.95 60.08
N SER A 463 0.53 2.22 59.87
CA SER A 463 0.52 2.86 58.55
C SER A 463 1.92 3.10 57.99
N ARG A 464 2.12 2.79 56.72
CA ARG A 464 3.14 3.41 55.85
C ARG A 464 2.77 3.26 54.38
N SER A 465 2.30 4.38 53.82
CA SER A 465 2.35 4.76 52.39
C SER A 465 2.41 3.61 51.35
N ASN A 466 1.26 3.09 50.95
CA ASN A 466 1.11 2.55 49.59
C ASN A 466 0.73 3.69 48.65
N GLU A 467 1.62 4.06 47.74
CA GLU A 467 1.21 4.77 46.53
C GLU A 467 0.42 3.79 45.66
N GLN A 468 -0.89 4.02 45.51
CA GLN A 468 -1.73 3.21 44.63
C GLN A 468 -1.41 3.54 43.17
N SER A 469 -0.47 2.80 42.59
CA SER A 469 -0.22 2.82 41.15
C SER A 469 -1.47 2.38 40.41
N THR A 470 -2.09 3.31 39.68
CA THR A 470 -3.22 3.04 38.80
C THR A 470 -2.75 2.26 37.58
N SER A 471 -2.68 0.93 37.74
CA SER A 471 -2.20 0.00 36.70
C SER A 471 -3.08 0.05 35.45
N SER A 472 -2.64 0.85 34.47
CA SER A 472 -3.16 0.75 33.11
C SER A 472 -2.82 -0.63 32.54
N GLY A 473 -3.80 -1.26 31.88
CA GLY A 473 -3.66 -2.61 31.36
C GLY A 473 -2.51 -2.72 30.36
N THR A 474 -1.39 -3.30 30.77
CA THR A 474 -0.18 -3.49 29.98
C THR A 474 -0.52 -4.25 28.69
N SER A 475 -0.15 -3.72 27.51
CA SER A 475 -0.51 -4.36 26.25
C SER A 475 0.15 -5.73 26.13
N ILE A 476 -0.42 -6.64 25.35
CA ILE A 476 0.20 -7.95 25.11
C ILE A 476 1.53 -7.84 24.37
N MET A 477 1.72 -6.78 23.57
CA MET A 477 3.03 -6.47 22.99
C MET A 477 4.02 -5.91 24.02
N ASP A 478 3.56 -5.18 25.03
CA ASP A 478 4.41 -4.66 26.11
C ASP A 478 4.86 -5.81 27.03
N MET A 479 3.92 -6.69 27.41
CA MET A 479 4.21 -7.95 28.10
C MET A 479 5.21 -8.80 27.30
N TYR A 480 5.10 -8.85 25.97
CA TYR A 480 6.03 -9.61 25.12
C TYR A 480 7.43 -8.99 25.05
N GLN A 481 7.55 -7.66 25.02
CA GLN A 481 8.85 -6.97 25.06
C GLN A 481 9.59 -7.18 26.39
N LEU A 482 8.84 -7.29 27.50
CA LEU A 482 9.38 -7.60 28.82
C LEU A 482 9.82 -9.07 28.97
N CYS A 483 9.63 -9.92 27.94
CA CYS A 483 10.03 -11.33 27.99
C CYS A 483 11.53 -11.51 27.68
N ASP A 484 12.31 -11.54 28.76
CA ASP A 484 13.73 -11.87 28.84
C ASP A 484 14.10 -13.28 28.30
N SER A 485 13.18 -14.22 28.32
CA SER A 485 13.45 -15.65 28.20
C SER A 485 12.45 -16.38 27.29
N GLU A 486 12.89 -17.52 26.75
CA GLU A 486 12.05 -18.38 25.91
C GLU A 486 10.74 -18.78 26.59
N LYS A 487 10.76 -19.05 27.90
CA LYS A 487 9.59 -19.48 28.65
C LYS A 487 8.53 -18.38 28.73
N SER A 488 8.91 -17.16 29.10
CA SER A 488 7.98 -16.02 29.15
C SER A 488 7.44 -15.67 27.76
N ARG A 489 8.28 -15.70 26.71
CA ARG A 489 7.82 -15.56 25.30
C ARG A 489 6.79 -16.63 24.90
N LYS A 490 7.03 -17.90 25.23
CA LYS A 490 6.09 -19.00 24.97
C LYS A 490 4.76 -18.85 25.71
N GLU A 491 4.78 -18.35 26.95
CA GLU A 491 3.57 -18.10 27.75
C GLU A 491 2.75 -16.91 27.19
N VAL A 492 3.39 -15.80 26.83
CA VAL A 492 2.72 -14.66 26.19
C VAL A 492 2.22 -14.99 24.78
N ARG A 493 2.97 -15.80 23.99
CA ARG A 493 2.52 -16.36 22.70
C ARG A 493 1.22 -17.15 22.86
N LYS A 494 1.16 -18.06 23.84
CA LYS A 494 -0.07 -18.85 24.13
C LYS A 494 -1.23 -17.93 24.49
N LYS A 495 -1.02 -16.94 25.36
CA LYS A 495 -2.04 -15.93 25.74
C LYS A 495 -2.55 -15.17 24.52
N ALA A 496 -1.67 -14.74 23.60
CA ALA A 496 -2.05 -14.02 22.40
C ALA A 496 -2.87 -14.88 21.42
N ILE A 497 -2.44 -16.11 21.17
CA ILE A 497 -3.18 -17.07 20.32
C ILE A 497 -4.56 -17.37 20.93
N GLN A 498 -4.63 -17.54 22.25
CA GLN A 498 -5.91 -17.71 22.95
C GLN A 498 -6.81 -16.48 22.78
N MET A 499 -6.31 -15.26 23.04
CA MET A 499 -7.07 -14.02 22.87
C MET A 499 -7.60 -13.88 21.44
N MET A 500 -6.74 -14.06 20.42
CA MET A 500 -7.16 -13.97 19.02
C MET A 500 -8.23 -15.00 18.64
N ARG A 501 -8.14 -16.24 19.14
CA ARG A 501 -9.19 -17.26 18.94
C ARG A 501 -10.51 -16.85 19.61
N HIS A 502 -10.48 -16.23 20.79
CA HIS A 502 -11.68 -15.70 21.45
C HIS A 502 -12.28 -14.50 20.72
N SER A 503 -11.47 -13.70 20.02
CA SER A 503 -11.94 -12.63 19.10
C SER A 503 -12.61 -13.14 17.81
N GLY A 504 -12.68 -14.46 17.60
CA GLY A 504 -13.19 -15.08 16.38
C GLY A 504 -12.17 -15.19 15.24
N TYR A 505 -10.88 -14.94 15.47
CA TYR A 505 -9.87 -15.08 14.42
C TYR A 505 -9.46 -16.54 14.21
N THR A 506 -9.47 -16.97 12.94
CA THR A 506 -8.91 -18.27 12.52
C THR A 506 -7.39 -18.17 12.49
N VAL A 507 -6.75 -18.31 13.65
CA VAL A 507 -5.29 -18.20 13.77
C VAL A 507 -4.62 -19.48 13.30
N SER A 508 -4.39 -19.57 11.98
CA SER A 508 -3.68 -20.66 11.29
C SER A 508 -2.16 -20.52 11.49
N VAL A 509 -1.71 -20.69 12.75
CA VAL A 509 -0.29 -20.68 13.12
C VAL A 509 0.29 -22.08 12.90
N VAL A 510 1.42 -22.17 12.19
CA VAL A 510 2.26 -23.37 12.17
C VAL A 510 2.89 -23.52 13.57
N GLU A 511 3.01 -24.74 14.09
CA GLU A 511 3.69 -24.91 15.39
C GLU A 511 5.21 -24.74 15.23
N PRO A 512 5.89 -23.97 16.10
CA PRO A 512 7.29 -23.60 15.88
C PRO A 512 8.23 -24.75 16.21
N GLY A 513 9.18 -25.03 15.32
CA GLY A 513 10.09 -26.18 15.41
C GLY A 513 10.21 -26.99 14.12
N GLU A 514 9.20 -26.94 13.24
CA GLU A 514 9.13 -27.83 12.07
C GLU A 514 9.73 -27.23 10.78
N PHE A 515 10.02 -25.93 10.73
CA PHE A 515 10.38 -25.29 9.47
C PHE A 515 11.74 -25.72 8.92
N ALA A 516 12.71 -26.09 9.76
CA ALA A 516 14.01 -26.58 9.31
C ALA A 516 13.93 -27.83 8.42
N ILE A 517 12.93 -28.70 8.64
CA ILE A 517 12.67 -29.89 7.81
C ILE A 517 12.17 -29.45 6.43
N LYS A 518 11.18 -28.56 6.39
CA LYS A 518 10.63 -27.95 5.16
C LYS A 518 11.69 -27.14 4.40
N TYR A 519 12.61 -26.50 5.11
CA TYR A 519 13.76 -25.80 4.55
C TYR A 519 14.80 -26.75 3.95
N ALA A 520 15.05 -27.90 4.58
CA ALA A 520 15.93 -28.93 4.01
C ALA A 520 15.34 -29.52 2.72
N PHE A 521 14.04 -29.81 2.69
CA PHE A 521 13.35 -30.31 1.48
C PHE A 521 13.27 -29.32 0.32
N SER A 522 13.46 -28.00 0.54
CA SER A 522 13.54 -27.02 -0.55
C SER A 522 14.91 -26.91 -1.21
N ALA A 523 15.89 -27.72 -0.79
CA ALA A 523 17.18 -27.84 -1.46
C ALA A 523 17.02 -28.39 -2.91
N PRO A 524 17.87 -27.98 -3.88
CA PRO A 524 19.01 -27.08 -3.74
C PRO A 524 18.67 -25.59 -3.91
N TYR A 525 17.39 -25.25 -4.07
CA TYR A 525 16.95 -23.91 -4.49
C TYR A 525 16.66 -22.95 -3.33
N HIS A 526 16.07 -23.44 -2.24
CA HIS A 526 15.58 -22.64 -1.11
C HIS A 526 14.70 -21.46 -1.55
N LEU A 527 13.90 -21.70 -2.59
CA LEU A 527 12.92 -20.81 -3.17
C LEU A 527 11.52 -21.18 -2.66
N PHE A 528 10.80 -20.20 -2.14
CA PHE A 528 9.48 -20.34 -1.54
C PHE A 528 8.51 -19.30 -2.09
N PHE A 529 7.21 -19.56 -1.94
CA PHE A 529 6.11 -18.62 -2.19
C PHE A 529 5.29 -18.42 -0.92
N THR A 530 4.52 -17.34 -0.84
CA THR A 530 3.56 -17.15 0.25
C THR A 530 2.45 -18.20 0.24
N ARG A 531 2.03 -18.65 1.44
CA ARG A 531 0.73 -19.28 1.67
C ARG A 531 -0.37 -18.27 1.32
N ILE A 532 -1.48 -18.75 0.75
CA ILE A 532 -2.64 -17.95 0.39
C ILE A 532 -3.79 -18.38 1.28
N GLU A 533 -4.28 -17.52 2.15
CA GLU A 533 -5.25 -17.91 3.19
C GLU A 533 -6.60 -18.35 2.61
N ASN A 534 -7.02 -17.77 1.49
CA ASN A 534 -8.22 -18.22 0.77
C ASN A 534 -7.98 -19.35 -0.25
N SER A 535 -6.81 -20.00 -0.25
CA SER A 535 -6.54 -21.22 -1.06
C SER A 535 -5.84 -22.29 -0.21
N LYS A 536 -6.64 -23.27 0.23
CA LYS A 536 -6.21 -24.40 1.06
C LYS A 536 -5.22 -25.32 0.33
N GLU A 537 -5.27 -25.32 -1.00
CA GLU A 537 -4.31 -25.98 -1.89
C GLU A 537 -2.87 -25.55 -1.57
N THR A 538 -2.67 -24.31 -1.11
CA THR A 538 -1.34 -23.78 -0.76
C THR A 538 -0.84 -24.19 0.63
N TYR A 539 -1.68 -24.76 1.50
CA TYR A 539 -1.30 -25.04 2.89
C TYR A 539 -0.28 -26.19 3.00
N ASN A 540 -0.42 -27.22 2.17
CA ASN A 540 0.37 -28.46 2.25
C ASN A 540 1.55 -28.48 1.26
N GLN A 541 1.75 -27.42 0.47
CA GLN A 541 2.84 -27.33 -0.50
C GLN A 541 4.18 -27.08 0.21
N GLN A 542 5.19 -27.89 -0.08
CA GLN A 542 6.52 -27.80 0.55
C GLN A 542 7.17 -26.41 0.39
N PHE A 543 7.02 -25.79 -0.78
CA PHE A 543 7.53 -24.45 -1.10
C PHE A 543 6.63 -23.28 -0.60
N SER A 544 5.54 -23.54 0.12
CA SER A 544 4.54 -22.51 0.48
C SER A 544 4.58 -22.14 1.96
N ILE A 545 4.90 -20.88 2.29
CA ILE A 545 5.26 -20.47 3.67
C ILE A 545 4.52 -19.22 4.17
N THR A 546 4.42 -19.12 5.49
CA THR A 546 3.94 -17.95 6.25
C THR A 546 5.12 -17.08 6.72
N PHE A 547 4.85 -15.89 7.27
CA PHE A 547 5.91 -15.07 7.88
C PHE A 547 6.54 -15.72 9.13
N PRO A 548 5.77 -16.28 10.09
CA PRO A 548 6.35 -16.88 11.29
C PRO A 548 7.28 -18.07 11.00
N GLU A 549 7.08 -18.79 9.88
CA GLU A 549 8.01 -19.85 9.43
C GLU A 549 9.42 -19.32 9.10
N ILE A 550 9.53 -18.11 8.52
CA ILE A 550 10.83 -17.47 8.22
C ILE A 550 11.59 -17.14 9.51
N LEU A 551 10.84 -16.86 10.58
CA LEU A 551 11.35 -16.57 11.91
C LEU A 551 11.45 -17.84 12.79
N ASP A 552 11.19 -19.03 12.25
CA ASP A 552 10.99 -20.21 13.10
C ASP A 552 12.23 -20.60 13.91
N ARG A 553 12.01 -21.03 15.15
CA ARG A 553 13.10 -21.30 16.10
C ARG A 553 13.94 -22.53 15.74
N SER A 554 13.48 -23.40 14.83
CA SER A 554 14.30 -24.46 14.26
C SER A 554 15.43 -23.96 13.34
N LEU A 555 15.31 -22.73 12.80
CA LEU A 555 16.40 -22.07 12.09
C LEU A 555 17.42 -21.39 13.03
N GLY A 556 17.12 -21.33 14.33
CA GLY A 556 17.92 -20.70 15.39
C GLY A 556 17.15 -19.70 16.25
N GLU A 557 17.69 -19.36 17.42
CA GLU A 557 17.20 -18.23 18.22
C GLU A 557 17.77 -16.91 17.66
N ILE A 558 16.88 -16.01 17.23
CA ILE A 558 17.22 -14.69 16.70
C ILE A 558 17.52 -13.75 17.88
N VAL A 559 18.58 -12.96 17.76
CA VAL A 559 19.00 -11.95 18.75
C VAL A 559 18.92 -10.51 18.23
N ASN A 560 18.91 -10.33 16.90
CA ASN A 560 18.69 -9.04 16.25
C ASN A 560 18.25 -9.27 14.79
N SER A 561 17.58 -8.30 14.17
CA SER A 561 17.22 -8.38 12.76
C SER A 561 17.30 -7.04 12.03
N LEU A 562 17.61 -7.09 10.73
CA LEU A 562 17.54 -5.95 9.81
C LEU A 562 16.48 -6.23 8.76
N HIS A 563 15.64 -5.23 8.50
CA HIS A 563 14.62 -5.28 7.46
C HIS A 563 14.79 -4.10 6.51
N LEU A 564 15.18 -4.35 5.27
CA LEU A 564 15.07 -3.38 4.18
C LEU A 564 13.75 -3.67 3.45
N ASN A 565 12.83 -2.70 3.39
CA ASN A 565 11.59 -2.85 2.64
C ASN A 565 11.08 -1.53 2.03
N PHE A 566 10.02 -1.60 1.22
CA PHE A 566 9.27 -0.42 0.77
C PHE A 566 8.22 -0.02 1.81
N MET A 567 7.08 -0.72 1.86
CA MET A 567 6.01 -0.46 2.85
C MET A 567 6.16 -1.35 4.09
N VAL A 568 5.95 -0.77 5.28
CA VAL A 568 6.01 -1.47 6.58
C VAL A 568 4.82 -1.11 7.48
N ASP A 569 4.20 -2.12 8.07
CA ASP A 569 3.36 -2.05 9.27
C ASP A 569 4.14 -2.69 10.43
N VAL A 570 4.64 -1.86 11.34
CA VAL A 570 5.49 -2.31 12.46
C VAL A 570 4.68 -3.14 13.47
N GLY A 571 3.40 -2.82 13.67
CA GLY A 571 2.52 -3.56 14.58
C GLY A 571 2.26 -4.98 14.07
N TRP A 572 1.97 -5.11 12.77
CA TRP A 572 1.84 -6.39 12.08
C TRP A 572 3.14 -7.19 12.12
N LEU A 573 4.30 -6.55 11.88
CA LEU A 573 5.60 -7.21 11.90
C LEU A 573 5.94 -7.75 13.30
N CYS A 574 5.74 -6.95 14.35
CA CYS A 574 5.97 -7.37 15.73
C CYS A 574 5.04 -8.53 16.15
N LEU A 575 3.81 -8.57 15.62
CA LEU A 575 2.91 -9.70 15.82
C LEU A 575 3.46 -10.99 15.17
N GLN A 576 4.16 -10.93 14.02
CA GLN A 576 4.79 -12.12 13.44
C GLN A 576 5.94 -12.65 14.32
N TYR A 577 6.76 -11.75 14.89
CA TYR A 577 7.80 -12.12 15.85
C TYR A 577 7.24 -12.76 17.12
N LEU A 578 6.11 -12.25 17.64
CA LEU A 578 5.37 -12.86 18.74
C LEU A 578 4.82 -14.25 18.38
N LEU A 579 4.23 -14.40 17.18
CA LEU A 579 3.71 -15.68 16.69
C LEU A 579 4.81 -16.74 16.47
N ALA A 580 6.05 -16.33 16.17
CA ALA A 580 7.23 -17.20 16.09
C ALA A 580 7.93 -17.46 17.44
N GLY A 581 7.71 -16.60 18.46
CA GLY A 581 8.39 -16.70 19.75
C GLY A 581 9.82 -16.13 19.78
N GLN A 582 10.16 -15.26 18.82
CA GLN A 582 11.48 -14.60 18.69
C GLN A 582 11.47 -13.19 19.32
N CYS A 583 12.63 -12.61 19.64
CA CYS A 583 12.70 -11.23 20.15
C CYS A 583 12.32 -10.20 19.08
N THR A 584 11.83 -9.02 19.50
CA THR A 584 11.44 -7.92 18.59
C THR A 584 12.57 -6.91 18.35
N ASP A 585 13.82 -7.31 18.59
CA ASP A 585 14.98 -6.44 18.44
C ASP A 585 15.31 -6.30 16.96
N MET A 586 15.10 -5.09 16.41
CA MET A 586 15.16 -4.89 14.98
C MET A 586 15.52 -3.47 14.51
N MET A 587 16.18 -3.41 13.37
CA MET A 587 16.41 -2.20 12.58
C MET A 587 15.62 -2.30 11.27
N ILE A 588 14.94 -1.23 10.86
CA ILE A 588 14.08 -1.20 9.68
C ILE A 588 14.48 -0.01 8.80
N LEU A 589 14.93 -0.27 7.58
CA LEU A 589 15.09 0.72 6.51
C LEU A 589 13.89 0.64 5.58
N TYR A 590 13.10 1.71 5.50
CA TYR A 590 11.80 1.71 4.82
C TYR A 590 11.65 2.87 3.82
N GLY A 591 10.73 2.70 2.87
CA GLY A 591 10.36 3.75 1.91
C GLY A 591 9.01 4.41 2.19
N ASP A 592 8.10 3.72 2.89
CA ASP A 592 6.83 4.26 3.42
C ASP A 592 6.38 3.44 4.64
N ARG A 593 5.63 4.05 5.57
CA ARG A 593 5.12 3.41 6.79
C ARG A 593 3.60 3.55 6.86
N VAL A 594 2.91 2.41 6.80
CA VAL A 594 1.44 2.37 6.69
C VAL A 594 0.73 2.35 8.04
N ASP A 595 1.44 2.04 9.12
CA ASP A 595 0.93 2.07 10.50
C ASP A 595 1.23 3.39 11.24
N ARG A 596 0.65 3.55 12.44
CA ARG A 596 0.90 4.70 13.34
C ARG A 596 1.16 4.27 14.78
N GLU A 597 1.69 3.07 14.99
CA GLU A 597 2.02 2.55 16.31
C GLU A 597 3.19 3.32 16.94
N LYS A 598 3.20 3.39 18.27
CA LYS A 598 4.37 3.89 19.01
C LYS A 598 5.52 2.91 18.83
N LEU A 599 6.71 3.42 18.52
CA LEU A 599 7.91 2.59 18.42
C LEU A 599 8.44 2.26 19.81
N ASN A 600 8.79 1.00 19.98
CA ASN A 600 9.43 0.48 21.18
C ASN A 600 10.91 0.84 21.17
N LYS A 601 11.54 0.98 22.34
CA LYS A 601 12.93 1.46 22.47
C LYS A 601 13.97 0.56 21.77
N ASN A 602 13.62 -0.69 21.50
CA ASN A 602 14.45 -1.68 20.81
C ASN A 602 14.24 -1.73 19.28
N ILE A 603 13.30 -0.94 18.73
CA ILE A 603 13.00 -0.87 17.30
C ILE A 603 13.58 0.43 16.72
N THR A 604 14.60 0.30 15.87
CA THR A 604 15.16 1.44 15.12
C THR A 604 14.52 1.52 13.74
N MET A 605 13.86 2.63 13.41
CA MET A 605 13.36 2.90 12.05
C MET A 605 14.15 4.02 11.37
N ILE A 606 14.49 3.83 10.10
CA ILE A 606 15.23 4.76 9.25
C ILE A 606 14.50 4.89 7.90
N GLU A 607 13.97 6.08 7.61
CA GLU A 607 13.39 6.37 6.29
C GLU A 607 14.52 6.53 5.27
N VAL A 608 14.40 5.92 4.09
CA VAL A 608 15.45 5.98 3.06
C VAL A 608 15.21 7.16 2.12
N ASP A 609 15.97 8.25 2.34
CA ASP A 609 15.99 9.39 1.42
C ASP A 609 16.36 8.95 -0.01
N MET A 610 15.56 9.41 -0.97
CA MET A 610 15.61 8.97 -2.37
C MET A 610 16.26 10.03 -3.25
N PRO A 611 17.49 9.80 -3.77
CA PRO A 611 18.21 10.80 -4.56
C PRO A 611 17.64 11.03 -5.97
N THR A 612 16.49 10.44 -6.32
CA THR A 612 15.77 10.72 -7.58
C THR A 612 14.25 10.76 -7.36
N LYS A 613 13.59 11.79 -7.90
CA LYS A 613 12.15 12.10 -7.71
C LYS A 613 11.15 11.05 -8.24
N PHE A 614 11.62 10.08 -9.03
CA PHE A 614 10.81 9.00 -9.60
C PHE A 614 11.40 7.62 -9.29
N GLY A 615 12.30 7.55 -8.32
CA GLY A 615 12.81 6.30 -7.76
C GLY A 615 12.05 5.90 -6.50
N CYS A 616 12.17 4.64 -6.10
CA CYS A 616 11.65 4.14 -4.83
C CYS A 616 12.73 3.34 -4.08
N HIS A 617 12.64 3.29 -2.75
CA HIS A 617 13.34 2.26 -1.98
C HIS A 617 12.50 0.98 -2.04
N HIS A 618 12.72 0.17 -3.07
CA HIS A 618 11.83 -0.94 -3.41
C HIS A 618 12.38 -2.33 -3.02
N THR A 619 13.69 -2.41 -2.76
CA THR A 619 14.42 -3.51 -2.13
C THR A 619 13.71 -4.14 -0.93
N LYS A 620 13.79 -5.47 -0.84
CA LYS A 620 13.11 -6.31 0.14
C LYS A 620 14.05 -7.41 0.64
N ILE A 621 14.84 -7.08 1.65
CA ILE A 621 15.87 -7.95 2.24
C ILE A 621 15.66 -8.05 3.76
N MET A 622 15.81 -9.24 4.33
CA MET A 622 16.00 -9.43 5.77
C MET A 622 17.41 -9.95 6.04
N ILE A 623 18.06 -9.46 7.08
CA ILE A 623 19.22 -10.11 7.71
C ILE A 623 18.80 -10.51 9.12
N LEU A 624 18.79 -11.81 9.41
CA LEU A 624 18.49 -12.34 10.74
C LEU A 624 19.82 -12.71 11.40
N GLN A 625 20.14 -12.15 12.57
CA GLN A 625 21.31 -12.54 13.36
C GLN A 625 20.89 -13.47 14.49
N TYR A 626 21.61 -14.57 14.64
CA TYR A 626 21.32 -15.62 15.61
C TYR A 626 22.30 -15.60 16.80
N LYS A 627 21.93 -16.36 17.84
CA LYS A 627 22.67 -16.48 19.11
C LYS A 627 24.10 -17.03 18.99
N ASP A 628 24.44 -17.68 17.88
CA ASP A 628 25.79 -18.17 17.57
C ASP A 628 26.61 -17.18 16.72
N ASP A 629 26.15 -15.92 16.63
CA ASP A 629 26.61 -14.86 15.72
C ASP A 629 26.54 -15.21 14.22
N GLY A 630 25.96 -16.36 13.84
CA GLY A 630 25.62 -16.64 12.47
C GLY A 630 24.52 -15.70 11.98
N ILE A 631 24.45 -15.52 10.66
CA ILE A 631 23.37 -14.75 10.01
C ILE A 631 22.64 -15.57 8.96
N ARG A 632 21.44 -15.13 8.59
CA ARG A 632 20.73 -15.63 7.41
C ARG A 632 20.19 -14.45 6.60
N VAL A 633 20.28 -14.54 5.28
CA VAL A 633 19.81 -13.53 4.34
C VAL A 633 18.52 -14.04 3.69
N VAL A 634 17.47 -13.23 3.73
CA VAL A 634 16.22 -13.47 2.99
C VAL A 634 16.07 -12.40 1.95
N VAL A 635 15.78 -12.78 0.70
CA VAL A 635 15.46 -11.85 -0.40
C VAL A 635 14.04 -12.14 -0.86
N SER A 636 13.15 -11.15 -0.79
CA SER A 636 11.70 -11.32 -0.93
C SER A 636 11.09 -10.39 -1.98
N THR A 637 9.86 -10.64 -2.40
CA THR A 637 9.03 -9.67 -3.14
C THR A 637 7.98 -8.97 -2.29
N ALA A 638 7.76 -9.41 -1.04
CA ALA A 638 6.69 -8.95 -0.17
C ALA A 638 7.04 -7.69 0.64
N ASN A 639 6.06 -6.79 0.76
CA ASN A 639 6.09 -5.69 1.75
C ASN A 639 5.79 -6.22 3.16
N LEU A 640 6.14 -5.49 4.23
CA LEU A 640 5.96 -5.96 5.62
C LEU A 640 4.62 -5.53 6.20
N TYR A 641 3.51 -5.94 5.56
CA TYR A 641 2.15 -5.65 6.03
C TYR A 641 1.14 -6.71 5.55
N SER A 642 -0.03 -6.78 6.20
CA SER A 642 -1.01 -7.89 6.06
C SER A 642 -1.32 -8.32 4.63
N ASP A 643 -1.79 -7.41 3.77
CA ASP A 643 -2.31 -7.73 2.44
C ASP A 643 -1.30 -8.52 1.57
N ASP A 644 -0.03 -8.18 1.71
CA ASP A 644 1.06 -8.76 0.93
C ASP A 644 1.42 -10.20 1.35
N TRP A 645 0.91 -10.67 2.48
CA TRP A 645 1.13 -12.03 3.01
C TRP A 645 -0.15 -12.85 3.16
N GLU A 646 -1.32 -12.24 2.97
CA GLU A 646 -2.61 -12.90 3.19
C GLU A 646 -3.12 -13.61 1.92
N ASN A 647 -3.19 -12.91 0.78
CA ASN A 647 -3.87 -13.41 -0.42
C ASN A 647 -3.16 -13.07 -1.74
N ARG A 648 -1.87 -12.70 -1.68
CA ARG A 648 -1.05 -12.32 -2.83
C ARG A 648 0.10 -13.29 -3.06
N THR A 649 0.40 -13.55 -4.33
CA THR A 649 1.53 -14.41 -4.72
C THR A 649 2.82 -13.61 -4.62
N GLN A 650 3.66 -13.96 -3.65
CA GLN A 650 5.02 -13.45 -3.44
C GLN A 650 6.03 -14.57 -3.66
N GLY A 651 7.30 -14.22 -3.85
CA GLY A 651 8.41 -15.18 -3.84
C GLY A 651 9.53 -14.75 -2.90
N LEU A 652 10.20 -15.74 -2.31
CA LEU A 652 11.28 -15.56 -1.34
C LEU A 652 12.42 -16.56 -1.60
N TRP A 653 13.65 -16.09 -1.54
CA TRP A 653 14.83 -16.94 -1.38
C TRP A 653 15.38 -16.80 0.04
N ILE A 654 15.72 -17.91 0.67
CA ILE A 654 16.24 -17.97 2.05
C ILE A 654 17.63 -18.64 2.02
N SER A 655 18.67 -17.92 2.42
CA SER A 655 20.03 -18.46 2.46
C SER A 655 20.17 -19.63 3.43
N PRO A 656 21.19 -20.50 3.25
CA PRO A 656 21.65 -21.36 4.34
C PRO A 656 22.05 -20.52 5.56
N HIS A 657 22.27 -21.19 6.70
CA HIS A 657 22.85 -20.52 7.87
C HIS A 657 24.30 -20.13 7.55
N LEU A 658 24.66 -18.87 7.80
CA LEU A 658 25.96 -18.31 7.44
C LEU A 658 26.76 -18.08 8.74
N PRO A 659 27.53 -19.08 9.22
CA PRO A 659 28.15 -19.03 10.55
C PRO A 659 29.24 -17.95 10.64
N ARG A 660 29.47 -17.43 11.85
CA ARG A 660 30.58 -16.50 12.12
C ARG A 660 31.93 -17.16 11.86
N LEU A 661 32.77 -16.48 11.09
CA LEU A 661 34.16 -16.86 10.82
C LEU A 661 35.02 -16.77 12.09
N PRO A 662 36.12 -17.56 12.20
CA PRO A 662 37.10 -17.44 13.29
C PRO A 662 37.72 -16.04 13.39
N GLU A 663 38.16 -15.62 14.57
CA GLU A 663 38.68 -14.26 14.79
C GLU A 663 39.83 -13.89 13.85
N SER A 664 40.73 -14.85 13.59
CA SER A 664 41.87 -14.76 12.66
C SER A 664 41.52 -14.69 11.17
N ALA A 665 40.25 -14.81 10.77
CA ALA A 665 39.83 -14.75 9.37
C ALA A 665 39.83 -13.30 8.83
N ASN A 666 40.27 -13.15 7.58
CA ASN A 666 40.25 -11.88 6.86
C ASN A 666 38.82 -11.52 6.44
N PRO A 667 38.48 -10.22 6.24
CA PRO A 667 37.14 -9.81 5.80
C PRO A 667 36.70 -10.42 4.45
N SER A 668 37.65 -10.81 3.61
CA SER A 668 37.45 -11.48 2.31
C SER A 668 37.20 -12.99 2.40
N ASP A 669 37.47 -13.60 3.56
CA ASP A 669 37.38 -15.06 3.71
C ASP A 669 35.91 -15.49 3.81
N GLY A 670 35.62 -16.75 3.47
CA GLY A 670 34.24 -17.23 3.42
C GLY A 670 33.38 -16.52 2.37
N GLU A 671 33.96 -16.16 1.22
CA GLU A 671 33.20 -15.73 0.05
C GLU A 671 32.63 -16.94 -0.72
N SER A 672 31.44 -16.75 -1.25
CA SER A 672 30.70 -17.66 -2.13
C SER A 672 31.35 -17.83 -3.51
N PRO A 673 31.10 -18.94 -4.23
CA PRO A 673 31.50 -19.08 -5.64
C PRO A 673 30.85 -18.05 -6.59
N THR A 674 29.82 -17.32 -6.12
CA THR A 674 29.07 -16.31 -6.90
C THR A 674 29.48 -14.86 -6.59
N GLY A 675 30.31 -14.61 -5.58
CA GLY A 675 30.66 -13.25 -5.14
C GLY A 675 29.55 -12.53 -4.34
N PHE A 676 28.57 -13.28 -3.84
CA PHE A 676 27.41 -12.76 -3.12
C PHE A 676 27.78 -11.94 -1.88
N LYS A 677 28.79 -12.35 -1.09
CA LYS A 677 29.19 -11.63 0.13
C LYS A 677 29.69 -10.23 -0.21
N LYS A 678 30.62 -10.14 -1.15
CA LYS A 678 31.17 -8.89 -1.67
C LYS A 678 30.12 -8.00 -2.32
N ASP A 679 29.16 -8.57 -3.06
CA ASP A 679 28.12 -7.80 -3.71
C ASP A 679 27.02 -7.32 -2.75
N LEU A 680 26.68 -8.10 -1.73
CA LEU A 680 25.82 -7.67 -0.63
C LEU A 680 26.49 -6.55 0.18
N GLU A 681 27.78 -6.71 0.51
CA GLU A 681 28.54 -5.66 1.19
C GLU A 681 28.62 -4.39 0.34
N ARG A 682 28.91 -4.51 -0.96
CA ARG A 682 28.91 -3.40 -1.92
C ARG A 682 27.55 -2.68 -1.97
N TYR A 683 26.46 -3.43 -1.97
CA TYR A 683 25.09 -2.90 -1.94
C TYR A 683 24.81 -2.12 -0.65
N PHE A 684 25.13 -2.68 0.52
CA PHE A 684 24.92 -2.03 1.82
C PHE A 684 25.75 -0.74 1.97
N ASN A 685 27.02 -0.75 1.54
CA ASN A 685 27.88 0.44 1.57
C ASN A 685 27.32 1.62 0.74
N LYS A 686 26.45 1.39 -0.25
CA LYS A 686 25.88 2.46 -1.08
C LYS A 686 24.85 3.34 -0.38
N TYR A 687 24.21 2.85 0.69
CA TYR A 687 23.31 3.65 1.54
C TYR A 687 24.06 4.72 2.35
N ARG A 688 25.36 4.51 2.62
CA ARG A 688 26.23 5.42 3.40
C ARG A 688 25.72 5.78 4.80
N HIS A 689 24.76 5.03 5.35
CA HIS A 689 24.12 5.34 6.61
C HIS A 689 24.85 4.68 7.80
N PRO A 690 25.31 5.41 8.83
CA PRO A 690 26.15 4.87 9.92
C PRO A 690 25.54 3.67 10.66
N ALA A 691 24.22 3.62 10.82
CA ALA A 691 23.55 2.52 11.52
C ALA A 691 23.73 1.14 10.84
N LEU A 692 24.03 1.11 9.53
CA LEU A 692 24.33 -0.14 8.82
C LEU A 692 25.74 -0.69 9.12
N THR A 693 26.60 0.04 9.83
CA THR A 693 27.98 -0.40 10.10
C THR A 693 28.04 -1.74 10.82
N GLN A 694 27.18 -1.96 11.82
CA GLN A 694 27.11 -3.25 12.53
C GLN A 694 26.74 -4.42 11.60
N TRP A 695 25.81 -4.17 10.66
CA TRP A 695 25.33 -5.16 9.70
C TRP A 695 26.34 -5.45 8.60
N ILE A 696 27.06 -4.43 8.13
CA ILE A 696 28.20 -4.58 7.21
C ILE A 696 29.33 -5.39 7.90
N CYS A 697 29.59 -5.15 9.19
CA CYS A 697 30.53 -5.96 9.97
C CYS A 697 30.03 -7.41 10.13
N ALA A 698 28.76 -7.66 10.42
CA ALA A 698 28.19 -9.01 10.48
C ALA A 698 28.34 -9.75 9.14
N ILE A 699 28.01 -9.10 8.01
CA ILE A 699 28.19 -9.66 6.66
C ILE A 699 29.68 -9.99 6.39
N ARG A 700 30.61 -9.09 6.73
CA ARG A 700 32.06 -9.35 6.63
C ARG A 700 32.53 -10.51 7.51
N ARG A 701 31.91 -10.70 8.68
CA ARG A 701 32.28 -11.73 9.66
C ARG A 701 31.56 -13.07 9.43
N ALA A 702 30.57 -13.17 8.57
CA ALA A 702 29.88 -14.43 8.25
C ALA A 702 30.52 -15.19 7.07
N ASN A 703 30.35 -16.51 7.05
CA ASN A 703 30.76 -17.39 5.94
C ASN A 703 29.62 -17.59 4.94
N PHE A 704 29.84 -17.19 3.68
CA PHE A 704 28.93 -17.33 2.56
C PHE A 704 29.33 -18.46 1.59
N SER A 705 30.29 -19.33 1.93
CA SER A 705 30.83 -20.37 1.01
C SER A 705 29.75 -21.23 0.33
N ASP A 706 28.66 -21.49 1.04
CA ASP A 706 27.58 -22.39 0.61
C ASP A 706 26.47 -21.68 -0.17
N VAL A 707 26.59 -20.36 -0.41
CA VAL A 707 25.63 -19.58 -1.21
C VAL A 707 25.90 -19.79 -2.71
N ASN A 708 24.92 -20.38 -3.39
CA ASN A 708 25.02 -20.84 -4.79
C ASN A 708 24.30 -19.93 -5.82
N VAL A 709 23.62 -18.86 -5.36
CA VAL A 709 22.97 -17.84 -6.20
C VAL A 709 23.81 -16.56 -6.29
N PHE A 710 23.63 -15.76 -7.35
CA PHE A 710 24.20 -14.42 -7.43
C PHE A 710 23.23 -13.37 -6.88
N LEU A 711 23.73 -12.35 -6.20
CA LEU A 711 22.95 -11.14 -5.94
C LEU A 711 22.78 -10.34 -7.24
N VAL A 712 21.56 -9.88 -7.53
CA VAL A 712 21.28 -8.84 -8.53
C VAL A 712 20.56 -7.68 -7.84
N ALA A 713 21.06 -6.47 -8.03
CA ALA A 713 20.57 -5.31 -7.31
C ALA A 713 20.67 -4.04 -8.15
N SER A 714 19.92 -3.02 -7.75
CA SER A 714 19.93 -1.70 -8.36
C SER A 714 20.16 -0.63 -7.30
N ILE A 715 20.97 0.36 -7.64
CA ILE A 715 21.30 1.52 -6.81
C ILE A 715 20.98 2.78 -7.61
N PRO A 716 20.24 3.76 -7.07
CA PRO A 716 19.99 5.03 -7.74
C PRO A 716 21.29 5.75 -8.12
N GLY A 717 21.38 6.27 -9.34
CA GLY A 717 22.54 7.04 -9.79
C GLY A 717 22.95 6.77 -11.23
N THR A 718 24.14 7.27 -11.59
CA THR A 718 24.74 7.15 -12.92
C THR A 718 26.02 6.33 -12.83
N HIS A 719 25.98 5.10 -13.32
CA HIS A 719 27.05 4.11 -13.22
C HIS A 719 27.85 4.05 -14.51
N LYS A 720 29.19 4.00 -14.39
CA LYS A 720 30.14 4.02 -15.50
C LYS A 720 31.03 2.78 -15.49
N ASP A 721 31.70 2.52 -16.61
CA ASP A 721 32.82 1.59 -16.70
C ASP A 721 32.50 0.22 -16.05
N ASN A 722 33.44 -0.36 -15.30
CA ASN A 722 33.24 -1.63 -14.59
C ASN A 722 32.20 -1.56 -13.45
N GLU A 723 31.78 -0.37 -12.99
CA GLU A 723 30.69 -0.24 -12.02
C GLU A 723 29.32 -0.42 -12.68
N ALA A 724 29.17 -0.08 -13.97
CA ALA A 724 27.91 -0.28 -14.69
C ALA A 724 27.48 -1.76 -14.69
N ASP A 725 28.44 -2.69 -14.74
CA ASP A 725 28.23 -4.15 -14.65
C ASP A 725 27.89 -4.66 -13.23
N SER A 726 27.89 -3.78 -12.22
CA SER A 726 27.53 -4.15 -10.83
C SER A 726 26.03 -4.10 -10.56
N TRP A 727 25.24 -3.39 -11.38
CA TRP A 727 23.86 -3.04 -11.08
C TRP A 727 22.89 -3.29 -12.25
N GLY A 728 21.58 -3.34 -11.95
CA GLY A 728 20.50 -3.35 -12.94
C GLY A 728 20.59 -4.49 -13.96
N TYR A 729 20.12 -4.24 -15.20
CA TYR A 729 20.12 -5.28 -16.24
C TYR A 729 21.55 -5.67 -16.67
N LYS A 730 22.53 -4.80 -16.43
CA LYS A 730 23.94 -5.05 -16.74
C LYS A 730 24.57 -6.07 -15.80
N LYS A 731 24.21 -6.06 -14.50
CA LYS A 731 24.59 -7.14 -13.57
C LYS A 731 24.12 -8.51 -14.05
N LEU A 732 22.87 -8.59 -14.51
CA LEU A 732 22.32 -9.83 -15.08
C LEU A 732 23.10 -10.24 -16.34
N ALA A 733 23.32 -9.32 -17.30
CA ALA A 733 24.13 -9.58 -18.49
C ALA A 733 25.58 -10.04 -18.16
N HIS A 734 26.21 -9.43 -17.15
CA HIS A 734 27.57 -9.75 -16.71
C HIS A 734 27.67 -11.16 -16.12
N VAL A 735 26.65 -11.60 -15.37
CA VAL A 735 26.56 -12.95 -14.81
C VAL A 735 26.25 -13.98 -15.92
N LEU A 736 25.22 -13.73 -16.73
CA LEU A 736 24.81 -14.64 -17.80
C LEU A 736 25.94 -14.88 -18.81
N SER A 737 26.68 -13.84 -19.21
CA SER A 737 27.84 -13.94 -20.11
C SER A 737 29.05 -14.70 -19.55
N ARG A 738 29.03 -15.09 -18.27
CA ARG A 738 30.12 -15.85 -17.60
C ARG A 738 29.70 -17.23 -17.10
N TYR A 739 28.41 -17.41 -16.79
CA TYR A 739 27.93 -18.61 -16.08
C TYR A 739 26.76 -19.34 -16.77
N ALA A 740 26.01 -18.69 -17.66
CA ALA A 740 24.95 -19.36 -18.42
C ALA A 740 25.53 -20.03 -19.67
N THR A 741 25.57 -21.36 -19.68
CA THR A 741 25.95 -22.18 -20.84
C THR A 741 24.71 -22.90 -21.34
N LEU A 742 24.29 -22.58 -22.57
CA LEU A 742 22.96 -22.93 -23.09
C LEU A 742 22.99 -24.15 -24.02
N PRO A 743 21.88 -24.92 -24.13
CA PRO A 743 21.67 -25.89 -25.21
C PRO A 743 21.76 -25.27 -26.63
N PRO A 744 22.04 -26.04 -27.70
CA PRO A 744 22.25 -25.51 -29.06
C PRO A 744 21.02 -24.83 -29.69
N ASP A 745 19.81 -25.21 -29.28
CA ASP A 745 18.52 -24.62 -29.66
C ASP A 745 18.14 -23.41 -28.79
N ALA A 746 18.73 -23.31 -27.60
CA ALA A 746 18.42 -22.29 -26.61
C ALA A 746 18.74 -20.82 -26.96
N PRO A 747 19.44 -20.47 -28.06
CA PRO A 747 19.36 -19.12 -28.61
C PRO A 747 17.92 -18.66 -28.92
N GLN A 748 16.97 -19.56 -29.24
CA GLN A 748 15.57 -19.18 -29.55
C GLN A 748 14.60 -19.17 -28.36
N TRP A 749 14.99 -19.70 -27.20
CA TRP A 749 14.10 -19.81 -26.02
C TRP A 749 13.55 -18.44 -25.60
N PRO A 750 12.22 -18.22 -25.56
CA PRO A 750 11.65 -16.92 -25.22
C PRO A 750 12.11 -16.44 -23.85
N ILE A 751 12.39 -15.13 -23.73
CA ILE A 751 12.48 -14.46 -22.44
C ILE A 751 11.07 -14.32 -21.90
N VAL A 752 10.81 -14.90 -20.74
CA VAL A 752 9.58 -14.70 -19.98
C VAL A 752 9.90 -13.72 -18.86
N ALA A 753 9.27 -12.55 -18.93
CA ALA A 753 9.19 -11.60 -17.84
C ALA A 753 7.84 -11.75 -17.12
N GLN A 754 7.81 -11.45 -15.83
CA GLN A 754 6.61 -11.39 -15.02
C GLN A 754 6.82 -10.32 -13.94
N SER A 755 5.93 -9.34 -13.83
CA SER A 755 6.02 -8.34 -12.75
C SER A 755 4.68 -7.68 -12.42
N SER A 756 4.56 -7.10 -11.22
CA SER A 756 3.31 -6.49 -10.75
C SER A 756 3.07 -5.07 -11.27
N SER A 757 4.07 -4.43 -11.88
CA SER A 757 3.97 -3.09 -12.47
C SER A 757 4.71 -3.00 -13.79
N ILE A 758 4.30 -2.04 -14.62
CA ILE A 758 4.92 -1.71 -15.91
C ILE A 758 5.32 -0.23 -15.90
N GLY A 759 6.61 0.07 -16.08
CA GLY A 759 7.10 1.44 -16.17
C GLY A 759 6.92 2.07 -17.55
N SER A 760 7.46 3.28 -17.75
CA SER A 760 7.51 3.93 -19.07
C SER A 760 8.60 3.30 -19.95
N LEU A 761 8.18 2.41 -20.84
CA LEU A 761 9.05 1.61 -21.73
C LEU A 761 9.48 2.41 -22.96
N GLY A 762 8.64 3.32 -23.46
CA GLY A 762 8.89 4.19 -24.61
C GLY A 762 7.82 4.05 -25.70
N PRO A 763 7.87 4.88 -26.75
CA PRO A 763 6.86 4.88 -27.82
C PRO A 763 6.79 3.59 -28.65
N ASN A 764 7.82 2.75 -28.65
CA ASN A 764 7.86 1.46 -29.35
C ASN A 764 8.77 0.44 -28.64
N PHE A 765 8.73 -0.82 -29.10
CA PHE A 765 9.51 -1.95 -28.59
C PHE A 765 11.03 -1.71 -28.66
N GLU A 766 11.46 -1.00 -29.71
CA GLU A 766 12.84 -0.61 -30.02
C GLU A 766 13.41 0.45 -29.07
N SER A 767 12.54 1.20 -28.39
CA SER A 767 12.95 2.27 -27.47
C SER A 767 13.76 1.79 -26.27
N TRP A 768 13.57 0.53 -25.84
CA TRP A 768 14.24 -0.02 -24.67
C TRP A 768 14.22 -1.55 -24.58
N LEU A 769 13.11 -2.23 -24.93
CA LEU A 769 13.03 -3.68 -24.73
C LEU A 769 13.97 -4.44 -25.67
N SER A 770 13.89 -4.23 -26.98
CA SER A 770 14.79 -4.92 -27.93
C SER A 770 16.21 -4.35 -27.98
N LYS A 771 16.43 -3.17 -27.41
CA LYS A 771 17.73 -2.47 -27.38
C LYS A 771 18.56 -2.75 -26.12
N ASP A 772 17.96 -2.61 -24.94
CA ASP A 772 18.65 -2.74 -23.65
C ASP A 772 18.34 -4.10 -23.02
N ILE A 773 17.06 -4.44 -22.82
CA ILE A 773 16.65 -5.58 -21.98
C ILE A 773 16.89 -6.94 -22.65
N ILE A 774 16.34 -7.18 -23.84
CA ILE A 774 16.44 -8.47 -24.54
C ILE A 774 17.90 -8.82 -24.84
N PRO A 775 18.77 -7.93 -25.37
CA PRO A 775 20.17 -8.24 -25.62
C PRO A 775 21.02 -8.43 -24.34
N CYS A 776 20.49 -8.06 -23.17
CA CYS A 776 21.14 -8.29 -21.87
C CYS A 776 20.67 -9.57 -21.18
N MET A 777 19.38 -9.88 -21.24
CA MET A 777 18.79 -11.12 -20.73
C MET A 777 19.06 -12.34 -21.63
N SER A 778 19.38 -12.14 -22.90
CA SER A 778 19.75 -13.23 -23.83
C SER A 778 21.23 -13.64 -23.76
N ARG A 779 22.02 -13.10 -22.82
CA ARG A 779 23.47 -13.38 -22.76
C ARG A 779 23.75 -14.82 -22.33
N GLU A 780 24.91 -15.29 -22.77
CA GLU A 780 25.43 -16.63 -22.52
C GLU A 780 26.97 -16.62 -22.61
N THR A 781 27.63 -17.69 -22.17
CA THR A 781 29.09 -17.87 -22.26
C THR A 781 29.60 -17.94 -23.71
N THR A 782 28.74 -18.35 -24.64
CA THR A 782 29.04 -18.58 -26.06
C THR A 782 28.87 -17.29 -26.86
N LYS A 783 29.85 -16.94 -27.71
CA LYS A 783 29.77 -15.69 -28.49
C LYS A 783 28.93 -15.85 -29.76
N GLY A 784 27.68 -15.39 -29.72
CA GLY A 784 26.93 -15.03 -30.92
C GLY A 784 25.55 -15.65 -31.05
N LEU A 785 24.53 -14.97 -30.51
CA LEU A 785 23.14 -15.20 -30.89
C LEU A 785 22.97 -14.92 -32.39
N LYS A 786 22.39 -15.88 -33.14
CA LYS A 786 22.05 -15.69 -34.56
C LYS A 786 20.84 -14.77 -34.77
N SER A 787 19.97 -14.70 -33.76
CA SER A 787 18.78 -13.84 -33.67
C SER A 787 18.49 -13.55 -32.21
N HIS A 788 17.80 -12.45 -31.91
CA HIS A 788 17.26 -12.23 -30.56
C HIS A 788 16.04 -13.13 -30.33
N PRO A 789 15.88 -13.73 -29.14
CA PRO A 789 14.71 -14.54 -28.82
C PRO A 789 13.45 -13.68 -28.69
N HIS A 790 12.30 -14.34 -28.76
CA HIS A 790 11.00 -13.72 -28.47
C HIS A 790 10.93 -13.24 -27.01
N PHE A 791 10.07 -12.25 -26.78
CA PHE A 791 9.76 -11.71 -25.45
C PHE A 791 8.30 -11.97 -25.12
N GLN A 792 8.03 -12.44 -23.91
CA GLN A 792 6.71 -12.73 -23.38
C GLN A 792 6.61 -12.09 -21.99
N PHE A 793 5.50 -11.41 -21.70
CA PHE A 793 5.34 -10.68 -20.44
C PHE A 793 4.03 -11.05 -19.74
N ILE A 794 4.14 -11.71 -18.60
CA ILE A 794 3.00 -12.08 -17.76
C ILE A 794 2.60 -10.87 -16.91
N TYR A 795 1.39 -10.38 -17.14
CA TYR A 795 0.79 -9.27 -16.38
C TYR A 795 -0.72 -9.50 -16.27
N PRO A 796 -1.37 -9.30 -15.10
CA PRO A 796 -2.80 -9.58 -14.95
C PRO A 796 -3.67 -8.72 -15.86
N SER A 797 -4.61 -9.35 -16.57
CA SER A 797 -5.67 -8.62 -17.27
C SER A 797 -6.74 -8.12 -16.29
N ILE A 798 -7.63 -7.24 -16.74
CA ILE A 798 -8.80 -6.79 -15.97
C ILE A 798 -9.63 -8.00 -15.50
N GLU A 799 -9.71 -9.07 -16.30
CA GLU A 799 -10.45 -10.28 -15.95
C GLU A 799 -9.72 -11.14 -14.90
N ASN A 800 -8.39 -11.23 -14.96
CA ASN A 800 -7.61 -11.81 -13.86
C ASN A 800 -7.86 -11.06 -12.53
N TYR A 801 -7.95 -9.72 -12.57
CA TYR A 801 -8.24 -8.93 -11.37
C TYR A 801 -9.65 -9.19 -10.85
N LYS A 802 -10.71 -9.09 -11.68
CA LYS A 802 -12.11 -9.35 -11.26
C LYS A 802 -12.29 -10.70 -10.56
N GLN A 803 -11.60 -11.73 -11.02
CA GLN A 803 -11.70 -13.09 -10.48
C GLN A 803 -10.87 -13.28 -9.19
N SER A 804 -9.98 -12.35 -8.85
CA SER A 804 -9.03 -12.45 -7.74
C SER A 804 -9.66 -12.41 -6.34
N PHE A 805 -8.81 -12.53 -5.31
CA PHE A 805 -9.17 -12.16 -3.93
C PHE A 805 -9.10 -10.64 -3.70
N ASP A 806 -8.11 -9.94 -4.26
CA ASP A 806 -7.92 -8.48 -4.12
C ASP A 806 -9.18 -7.70 -4.56
N CYS A 807 -9.84 -8.09 -5.66
CA CYS A 807 -11.07 -7.44 -6.13
C CYS A 807 -12.26 -7.57 -5.17
N ARG A 808 -12.34 -8.64 -4.34
CA ARG A 808 -13.39 -8.76 -3.32
C ARG A 808 -13.24 -7.74 -2.19
N ASN A 809 -12.01 -7.29 -1.96
CA ASN A 809 -11.63 -6.34 -0.91
C ASN A 809 -11.40 -4.91 -1.47
N LEU A 810 -11.59 -4.70 -2.77
CA LEU A 810 -11.19 -3.50 -3.53
C LEU A 810 -9.72 -3.08 -3.29
N SER A 811 -8.85 -4.04 -2.96
CA SER A 811 -7.41 -3.84 -2.78
C SER A 811 -6.67 -4.10 -4.10
N CYS A 812 -5.39 -3.70 -4.19
CA CYS A 812 -4.57 -3.98 -5.37
C CYS A 812 -3.07 -3.94 -5.06
N CYS A 813 -2.28 -4.75 -5.78
CA CYS A 813 -0.80 -4.76 -5.78
C CYS A 813 -0.18 -4.43 -7.15
N LEU A 814 -0.99 -3.91 -8.08
CA LEU A 814 -0.67 -3.78 -9.51
C LEU A 814 -0.57 -2.30 -9.97
N PRO A 815 0.46 -1.52 -9.56
CA PRO A 815 0.54 -0.11 -9.88
C PRO A 815 0.97 0.13 -11.34
N TYR A 816 0.02 0.11 -12.25
CA TYR A 816 0.15 0.55 -13.65
C TYR A 816 -0.97 1.54 -13.97
N SER A 817 -0.65 2.67 -14.61
CA SER A 817 -1.64 3.72 -14.89
C SER A 817 -1.99 3.81 -16.36
N ALA A 818 -3.26 4.10 -16.66
CA ALA A 818 -3.77 4.39 -18.00
C ALA A 818 -2.96 5.50 -18.69
N LYS A 819 -2.47 6.49 -17.92
CA LYS A 819 -1.59 7.58 -18.40
C LYS A 819 -0.20 7.13 -18.85
N VAL A 820 0.32 6.02 -18.33
CA VAL A 820 1.55 5.38 -18.86
C VAL A 820 1.18 4.44 -20.01
N HIS A 821 0.12 3.64 -19.84
CA HIS A 821 -0.34 2.64 -20.79
C HIS A 821 -0.64 3.21 -22.19
N SER A 822 -1.40 4.30 -22.26
CA SER A 822 -1.75 5.03 -23.50
C SER A 822 -0.55 5.54 -24.30
N LYS A 823 0.67 5.53 -23.72
CA LYS A 823 1.92 5.91 -24.41
C LYS A 823 2.71 4.72 -24.94
N GLN A 824 2.25 3.50 -24.69
CA GLN A 824 2.99 2.27 -24.97
C GLN A 824 2.08 1.05 -25.24
N GLN A 825 0.89 1.26 -25.82
CA GLN A 825 -0.10 0.21 -26.13
C GLN A 825 0.47 -0.96 -26.95
N TRP A 826 1.54 -0.73 -27.71
CA TRP A 826 2.31 -1.79 -28.37
C TRP A 826 2.74 -2.94 -27.44
N ILE A 827 2.81 -2.72 -26.11
CA ILE A 827 3.13 -3.75 -25.11
C ILE A 827 2.08 -4.86 -25.07
N GLU A 828 0.80 -4.57 -25.38
CA GLU A 828 -0.33 -5.51 -25.37
C GLU A 828 -0.05 -6.75 -26.23
N SER A 829 0.61 -6.55 -27.38
CA SER A 829 1.04 -7.63 -28.28
C SER A 829 1.95 -8.68 -27.63
N TYR A 830 2.59 -8.34 -26.50
CA TYR A 830 3.53 -9.18 -25.76
C TYR A 830 2.94 -9.70 -24.43
N LEU A 831 1.68 -9.39 -24.11
CA LEU A 831 1.06 -9.72 -22.83
C LEU A 831 0.44 -11.14 -22.78
N TYR A 832 0.60 -11.75 -21.61
CA TYR A 832 0.09 -13.07 -21.24
C TYR A 832 -0.64 -12.96 -19.88
N GLN A 833 -1.78 -13.64 -19.77
CA GLN A 833 -2.63 -13.62 -18.58
C GLN A 833 -1.89 -14.22 -17.38
N TRP A 834 -2.18 -13.75 -16.17
CA TRP A 834 -1.79 -14.46 -14.95
C TRP A 834 -2.59 -15.76 -14.86
N LYS A 835 -1.88 -16.90 -14.81
CA LYS A 835 -2.45 -18.22 -14.49
C LYS A 835 -1.50 -18.99 -13.59
N SER A 836 -2.02 -19.60 -12.53
CA SER A 836 -1.23 -20.39 -11.56
C SER A 836 -2.08 -21.45 -10.86
N LYS A 837 -2.87 -22.18 -11.64
CA LYS A 837 -3.73 -23.28 -11.19
C LYS A 837 -2.91 -24.44 -10.62
N ARG A 838 -1.76 -24.77 -11.22
CA ARG A 838 -0.85 -25.82 -10.73
C ARG A 838 -0.41 -25.58 -9.28
N THR A 839 -0.30 -24.32 -8.86
CA THR A 839 0.10 -23.96 -7.48
C THR A 839 -1.05 -23.47 -6.60
N GLY A 840 -2.30 -23.47 -7.09
CA GLY A 840 -3.47 -22.94 -6.36
C GLY A 840 -3.54 -21.40 -6.31
N ARG A 841 -2.67 -20.68 -7.02
CA ARG A 841 -2.49 -19.22 -6.91
C ARG A 841 -3.15 -18.41 -8.04
N ASP A 842 -3.97 -19.05 -8.87
CA ASP A 842 -4.69 -18.44 -9.99
C ASP A 842 -5.45 -17.15 -9.59
N ARG A 843 -6.05 -17.15 -8.40
CA ARG A 843 -6.84 -16.03 -7.84
C ARG A 843 -6.04 -15.10 -6.91
N ALA A 844 -4.79 -15.44 -6.62
CA ALA A 844 -3.89 -14.68 -5.74
C ALA A 844 -2.97 -13.78 -6.56
N MET A 845 -3.25 -12.48 -6.61
CA MET A 845 -2.59 -11.57 -7.56
C MET A 845 -1.06 -11.54 -7.39
N PRO A 846 -0.31 -11.51 -8.50
CA PRO A 846 1.15 -11.60 -8.46
C PRO A 846 1.77 -10.27 -8.06
N HIS A 847 2.22 -10.19 -6.80
CA HIS A 847 3.16 -9.17 -6.35
C HIS A 847 4.63 -9.66 -6.42
N ILE A 848 4.85 -10.95 -6.67
CA ILE A 848 6.12 -11.50 -7.18
C ILE A 848 6.57 -10.80 -8.48
N LYS A 849 7.88 -10.73 -8.71
CA LYS A 849 8.48 -10.37 -10.00
C LYS A 849 9.55 -11.40 -10.31
N SER A 850 9.52 -11.92 -11.53
CA SER A 850 10.41 -12.99 -11.98
C SER A 850 10.77 -12.88 -13.46
N TYR A 851 11.96 -13.36 -13.81
CA TYR A 851 12.47 -13.34 -15.18
C TYR A 851 13.22 -14.65 -15.47
N THR A 852 13.04 -15.21 -16.65
CA THR A 852 13.64 -16.49 -17.05
C THR A 852 13.69 -16.63 -18.58
N ARG A 853 14.24 -17.75 -19.08
CA ARG A 853 14.03 -18.22 -20.45
C ARG A 853 13.60 -19.68 -20.42
N ILE A 854 12.51 -19.98 -21.12
CA ILE A 854 11.83 -21.29 -21.08
C ILE A 854 12.02 -22.01 -22.42
N SER A 855 12.18 -23.33 -22.39
CA SER A 855 12.28 -24.17 -23.58
C SER A 855 10.96 -24.21 -24.39
N PRO A 856 11.00 -24.44 -25.72
CA PRO A 856 9.80 -24.53 -26.57
C PRO A 856 8.86 -25.69 -26.25
N ASP A 857 9.36 -26.71 -25.55
CA ASP A 857 8.60 -27.85 -25.03
C ASP A 857 8.07 -27.62 -23.59
N PHE A 858 8.41 -26.48 -22.97
CA PHE A 858 8.08 -26.11 -21.60
C PHE A 858 8.65 -27.03 -20.50
N LYS A 859 9.65 -27.87 -20.81
CA LYS A 859 10.31 -28.79 -19.87
C LYS A 859 11.44 -28.19 -19.05
N SER A 860 12.08 -27.12 -19.52
CA SER A 860 13.32 -26.60 -18.94
C SER A 860 13.42 -25.06 -18.91
N ILE A 861 14.24 -24.55 -17.99
CA ILE A 861 14.74 -23.15 -17.99
C ILE A 861 16.26 -23.08 -17.97
N SER A 862 16.84 -22.04 -18.58
CA SER A 862 18.30 -21.84 -18.58
C SER A 862 18.84 -21.06 -17.37
N TRP A 863 18.00 -20.26 -16.73
CA TRP A 863 18.30 -19.45 -15.55
C TRP A 863 16.99 -18.88 -14.98
N PHE A 864 16.98 -18.47 -13.72
CA PHE A 864 15.84 -17.78 -13.11
C PHE A 864 16.30 -16.56 -12.32
N VAL A 865 15.46 -15.52 -12.25
CA VAL A 865 15.63 -14.36 -11.39
C VAL A 865 14.39 -14.18 -10.54
N LEU A 866 14.56 -14.09 -9.23
CA LEU A 866 13.57 -13.58 -8.28
C LEU A 866 14.00 -12.17 -7.85
N THR A 867 13.13 -11.16 -7.89
CA THR A 867 13.53 -9.78 -7.56
C THR A 867 12.36 -8.88 -7.13
N SER A 868 12.67 -7.76 -6.49
CA SER A 868 11.74 -6.63 -6.35
C SER A 868 11.54 -5.85 -7.67
N ALA A 869 12.50 -5.92 -8.61
CA ALA A 869 12.50 -5.10 -9.82
C ALA A 869 11.31 -5.39 -10.76
N ASN A 870 10.41 -4.41 -10.89
CA ASN A 870 9.36 -4.41 -11.92
C ASN A 870 9.93 -4.06 -13.30
N LEU A 871 9.21 -4.40 -14.39
CA LEU A 871 9.61 -4.06 -15.77
C LEU A 871 9.59 -2.54 -16.01
N SER A 872 10.67 -1.85 -15.63
CA SER A 872 10.79 -0.40 -15.70
C SER A 872 12.26 0.05 -15.81
N LYS A 873 12.45 1.22 -16.45
CA LYS A 873 13.75 1.92 -16.52
C LYS A 873 14.23 2.43 -15.16
N ALA A 874 13.32 2.63 -14.21
CA ALA A 874 13.66 3.07 -12.86
C ALA A 874 14.36 1.95 -12.05
N ALA A 875 13.82 0.73 -12.16
CA ALA A 875 14.32 -0.47 -11.50
C ALA A 875 15.53 -1.08 -12.22
N TRP A 876 15.40 -1.43 -13.51
CA TRP A 876 16.43 -2.13 -14.27
C TRP A 876 17.50 -1.22 -14.87
N GLY A 877 17.24 0.09 -14.92
CA GLY A 877 18.10 1.10 -15.52
C GLY A 877 17.87 1.32 -17.01
N VAL A 878 18.58 2.30 -17.59
CA VAL A 878 18.56 2.64 -19.02
C VAL A 878 19.93 3.12 -19.49
N GLN A 879 20.35 2.73 -20.69
CA GLN A 879 21.56 3.28 -21.30
C GLN A 879 21.29 4.67 -21.91
N ARG A 880 21.87 5.71 -21.29
CA ARG A 880 22.03 7.04 -21.87
C ARG A 880 23.51 7.19 -22.28
N ASN A 881 24.16 8.33 -21.99
CA ASN A 881 25.62 8.46 -22.06
C ASN A 881 26.32 7.45 -21.11
N ASN A 882 25.64 7.07 -20.02
CA ASN A 882 26.07 6.10 -19.01
C ASN A 882 24.85 5.25 -18.59
N HIS A 883 25.04 4.21 -17.76
CA HIS A 883 23.93 3.40 -17.26
C HIS A 883 23.25 4.13 -16.08
N TYR A 884 22.00 4.54 -16.25
CA TYR A 884 21.26 5.34 -15.27
C TYR A 884 20.15 4.51 -14.61
N ILE A 885 20.11 4.51 -13.27
CA ILE A 885 19.15 3.79 -12.42
C ILE A 885 18.49 4.80 -11.47
N MET A 886 17.24 4.56 -11.07
CA MET A 886 16.47 5.49 -10.23
C MET A 886 16.05 4.90 -8.88
N SER A 887 15.77 3.61 -8.80
CA SER A 887 15.30 2.90 -7.60
C SER A 887 16.38 2.06 -6.92
N TYR A 888 16.21 1.79 -5.64
CA TYR A 888 16.85 0.65 -4.96
C TYR A 888 16.04 -0.61 -5.25
N GLU A 889 16.67 -1.65 -5.77
CA GLU A 889 16.07 -2.97 -5.98
C GLU A 889 17.03 -4.08 -5.55
N ALA A 890 16.51 -5.25 -5.22
CA ALA A 890 17.30 -6.45 -4.95
C ALA A 890 16.64 -7.72 -5.47
N GLY A 891 17.42 -8.79 -5.60
CA GLY A 891 17.01 -10.06 -6.15
C GLY A 891 18.15 -11.06 -6.20
N VAL A 892 17.85 -12.28 -6.62
CA VAL A 892 18.82 -13.36 -6.79
C VAL A 892 18.72 -14.00 -8.18
N ILE A 893 19.86 -14.40 -8.74
CA ILE A 893 19.98 -15.12 -10.01
C ILE A 893 20.36 -16.57 -9.71
N PHE A 894 19.52 -17.51 -10.14
CA PHE A 894 19.75 -18.95 -10.12
C PHE A 894 20.37 -19.40 -11.44
N ILE A 895 21.51 -20.08 -11.39
CA ILE A 895 22.23 -20.60 -12.57
C ILE A 895 22.45 -22.11 -12.42
N PRO A 896 21.96 -22.95 -13.36
CA PRO A 896 22.06 -24.41 -13.30
C PRO A 896 23.45 -24.95 -12.95
N LYS A 897 24.47 -24.45 -13.65
CA LYS A 897 25.87 -24.85 -13.49
C LYS A 897 26.43 -24.75 -12.07
N LEU A 898 25.85 -23.90 -11.21
CA LEU A 898 26.32 -23.68 -9.83
C LEU A 898 25.44 -24.30 -8.74
N ILE A 899 24.21 -24.68 -9.09
CA ILE A 899 23.21 -25.19 -8.13
C ILE A 899 22.99 -26.70 -8.32
N THR A 900 22.95 -27.16 -9.57
CA THR A 900 22.65 -28.55 -9.97
C THR A 900 23.76 -29.16 -10.84
N GLY A 901 24.73 -28.36 -11.30
CA GLY A 901 25.82 -28.80 -12.18
C GLY A 901 25.41 -28.99 -13.65
N THR A 902 24.11 -28.86 -13.95
CA THR A 902 23.51 -29.00 -15.28
C THR A 902 23.61 -27.71 -16.11
N THR A 903 23.17 -27.76 -17.37
CA THR A 903 22.99 -26.58 -18.24
C THR A 903 21.63 -25.89 -18.06
N THR A 904 20.60 -26.64 -17.63
CA THR A 904 19.22 -26.19 -17.44
C THR A 904 18.66 -26.71 -16.11
N PHE A 905 17.57 -26.11 -15.62
CA PHE A 905 16.73 -26.70 -14.57
C PHE A 905 15.46 -27.30 -15.21
N PRO A 906 15.00 -28.48 -14.77
CA PRO A 906 13.67 -28.99 -15.14
C PRO A 906 12.56 -28.16 -14.47
N ILE A 907 11.41 -28.03 -15.12
CA ILE A 907 10.20 -27.33 -14.61
C ILE A 907 8.89 -28.14 -14.77
N GLU A 908 9.00 -29.32 -15.37
CA GLU A 908 8.00 -30.40 -15.43
C GLU A 908 8.54 -31.59 -14.63
N ASP A 909 7.64 -32.40 -14.07
CA ASP A 909 7.98 -33.59 -13.29
C ASP A 909 8.31 -34.77 -14.23
N GLU A 910 9.48 -35.39 -14.06
CA GLU A 910 9.91 -36.61 -14.75
C GLU A 910 9.97 -37.78 -13.75
N GLU A 911 9.94 -39.03 -14.23
CA GLU A 911 10.08 -40.22 -13.37
C GLU A 911 11.53 -40.37 -12.88
N ASP A 912 11.72 -40.41 -11.56
CA ASP A 912 13.03 -40.44 -10.85
C ASP A 912 14.03 -39.33 -11.30
N PRO A 913 13.70 -38.04 -11.05
CA PRO A 913 14.47 -36.93 -11.58
C PRO A 913 15.75 -36.70 -10.78
N ALA A 914 16.91 -36.90 -11.42
CA ALA A 914 18.25 -36.68 -10.83
C ALA A 914 18.52 -35.21 -10.39
N VAL A 915 17.63 -34.28 -10.71
CA VAL A 915 17.63 -32.89 -10.28
C VAL A 915 16.18 -32.52 -9.91
N PRO A 916 15.90 -32.01 -8.68
CA PRO A 916 14.57 -31.57 -8.30
C PRO A 916 13.98 -30.52 -9.24
N VAL A 917 12.66 -30.55 -9.43
CA VAL A 917 11.94 -29.61 -10.31
C VAL A 917 12.00 -28.19 -9.75
N PHE A 918 12.36 -27.22 -10.59
CA PHE A 918 12.44 -25.82 -10.20
C PHE A 918 11.01 -25.21 -10.11
N PRO A 919 10.60 -24.67 -8.96
CA PRO A 919 9.24 -24.19 -8.78
C PRO A 919 9.00 -22.87 -9.54
N ILE A 920 8.30 -22.96 -10.67
CA ILE A 920 7.81 -21.80 -11.43
C ILE A 920 6.48 -21.31 -10.83
N PRO A 921 6.31 -20.00 -10.54
CA PRO A 921 5.12 -19.46 -9.85
C PRO A 921 3.85 -19.37 -10.70
N TYR A 922 3.89 -19.76 -11.97
CA TYR A 922 2.79 -19.70 -12.93
C TYR A 922 2.66 -20.99 -13.76
N ASP A 923 1.53 -21.15 -14.44
CA ASP A 923 1.26 -22.30 -15.32
C ASP A 923 2.00 -22.16 -16.66
N LEU A 924 2.25 -23.31 -17.30
CA LEU A 924 2.76 -23.41 -18.67
C LEU A 924 1.89 -24.39 -19.47
N PRO A 925 1.72 -24.22 -20.80
CA PRO A 925 2.18 -23.09 -21.61
C PRO A 925 1.48 -21.76 -21.26
N LEU A 926 2.14 -20.63 -21.51
CA LEU A 926 1.60 -19.31 -21.19
C LEU A 926 0.36 -18.98 -22.03
N CYS A 927 -0.73 -18.57 -21.38
CA CYS A 927 -1.91 -18.08 -22.07
C CYS A 927 -1.72 -16.62 -22.51
N ARG A 928 -1.65 -16.37 -23.82
CA ARG A 928 -1.66 -15.00 -24.36
C ARG A 928 -2.97 -14.29 -24.02
N TYR A 929 -2.96 -12.96 -24.02
CA TYR A 929 -4.19 -12.16 -24.00
C TYR A 929 -5.07 -12.48 -25.22
N GLU A 930 -6.39 -12.52 -24.99
CA GLU A 930 -7.41 -12.60 -26.05
C GLU A 930 -7.65 -11.20 -26.67
N SER A 931 -8.32 -11.14 -27.83
CA SER A 931 -8.62 -9.85 -28.50
C SER A 931 -9.57 -8.92 -27.73
N SER A 932 -10.16 -9.42 -26.65
CA SER A 932 -11.02 -8.69 -25.71
C SER A 932 -10.41 -8.53 -24.30
N ASP A 933 -9.20 -9.03 -24.06
CA ASP A 933 -8.46 -8.69 -22.85
C ASP A 933 -8.00 -7.24 -22.87
N SER A 934 -7.73 -6.70 -21.69
CA SER A 934 -6.97 -5.45 -21.51
C SER A 934 -6.16 -5.57 -20.22
N PRO A 935 -4.95 -4.98 -20.14
CA PRO A 935 -4.15 -5.04 -18.94
C PRO A 935 -4.87 -4.32 -17.79
N PHE A 936 -4.74 -4.84 -16.58
CA PHE A 936 -5.20 -4.10 -15.41
C PHE A 936 -4.46 -2.76 -15.29
N VAL A 937 -5.22 -1.67 -15.09
CA VAL A 937 -4.70 -0.34 -14.74
C VAL A 937 -5.43 0.18 -13.51
N CYS A 938 -4.73 0.96 -12.67
CA CYS A 938 -5.26 1.48 -11.40
C CYS A 938 -6.59 2.23 -11.56
N GLU A 939 -6.76 2.94 -12.67
CA GLU A 939 -7.97 3.70 -13.00
C GLU A 939 -9.22 2.79 -13.16
N PHE A 940 -9.06 1.48 -13.35
CA PHE A 940 -10.16 0.51 -13.30
C PHE A 940 -10.81 0.47 -11.90
N LEU A 941 -10.02 0.61 -10.82
CA LEU A 941 -10.54 0.64 -9.44
C LEU A 941 -11.45 1.84 -9.19
N THR A 942 -11.23 2.96 -9.90
CA THR A 942 -12.08 4.15 -9.83
C THR A 942 -13.30 4.09 -10.76
N SER A 943 -13.46 3.01 -11.52
CA SER A 943 -14.61 2.72 -12.39
C SER A 943 -15.51 1.57 -11.88
N LEU A 944 -15.14 0.96 -10.75
CA LEU A 944 -15.96 0.04 -9.96
C LEU A 944 -16.78 0.81 -8.92
#